data_AF-A0A848N7A7-F1
#
_entry.id   AF-A0A848N7A7-F1
#
_cell.length_a   1.000
_cell.length_b   1.000
_cell.length_c   1.000
_cell.angle_alpha   90.00
_cell.angle_beta   90.00
_cell.angle_gamma   90.00
#
_symmetry.space_group_name_H-M   'P 1'
#
loop_
_entity.id
_entity.type
_entity.pdbx_description
1 polymer ?
#
loop_
_entity_poly.entity_id
_entity_poly.type
_entity_poly.pdbx_seq_one_letter_code
_entity_poly.pdbx_strand_id
1 'polypeptide(L)'
;MKEDPSSASSSDLPRTIRRALAVAPDRKHGTLNDVRHVVILMQENRSFDHYFGGLAGVRGFADPHPAPTKAGDVLTQADGAERARPYALQGEYASDTPVGYITPHTWDDAQRAWNDGRMDQWLVAKRRLGMGAYRPAEVPFQTALANAFTLCDAYHCSIQAGTNPNRLFLWTGTNDPLGRAGGPALVNTFDRLGPADQGYGWTTYPERLQAAGIDWRIYQDMADNFHDNPLAGFRQYRRQHDAGGADAPLRDRGLSTRPLDDLARDVEQGALPQVSWIIAPAADSEHPEVSSPRQGGAYTERVLDILTRNPAVWSGCVFLVTYDENDCFFDHMPPPAPPARDADGRSGGLSTVELDGEYHDTRQGPSAATPDDPPALHGRAFGMGPRVPMLVVSPWSRGGWVNSQVFDHTSVIRFLEARFGVAEPNISAWRRAVAGDLTSAFDFAGDRAALHADSVRHACALPYALEAVGRMTADGEHYRLTFRNPGTVGAVLHVYDRLALERAPRRYTIGAGARLDDGWRLDAEGAYDLWLLGPDGFHRRFRGDARDAGLLEAQLVPVSSGVRLRLVNHGDTPLPVQVESRMGDGWRAMAHVQAGGALELKYAGCEGWYDLEVGAQGLPAFGRRLAGRINAGKSGVPDPRLCQGAELPL
;
A
#
# COMPACT_ATOMS: atom_id res chain seq x y z
N MET A 1 17.96 -18.93 -33.64
CA MET A 1 18.35 -18.37 -32.34
C MET A 1 17.24 -17.44 -31.92
N LYS A 2 16.42 -17.86 -30.96
CA LYS A 2 15.48 -16.96 -30.28
C LYS A 2 16.31 -16.25 -29.21
N GLU A 3 16.28 -14.93 -29.19
CA GLU A 3 16.86 -14.13 -28.12
C GLU A 3 16.17 -14.47 -26.80
N ASP A 4 16.98 -14.65 -25.78
CA ASP A 4 16.61 -14.90 -24.40
C ASP A 4 16.19 -13.56 -23.77
N PRO A 5 14.95 -13.37 -23.28
CA PRO A 5 14.55 -12.09 -22.68
C PRO A 5 15.07 -11.91 -21.24
N SER A 6 15.87 -12.84 -20.73
CA SER A 6 16.34 -12.81 -19.35
C SER A 6 17.66 -12.04 -19.20
N SER A 7 17.66 -11.08 -18.27
CA SER A 7 18.69 -10.09 -17.97
C SER A 7 18.76 -8.91 -18.95
N ALA A 8 18.24 -7.76 -18.51
CA ALA A 8 18.83 -6.51 -18.95
C ALA A 8 20.33 -6.59 -18.63
N SER A 9 21.17 -6.55 -19.66
CA SER A 9 22.61 -6.46 -19.48
C SER A 9 22.90 -5.30 -18.53
N SER A 10 23.83 -5.48 -17.59
CA SER A 10 24.26 -4.40 -16.68
C SER A 10 24.72 -3.12 -17.41
N SER A 11 24.91 -3.15 -18.74
CA SER A 11 25.15 -1.99 -19.59
C SER A 11 23.97 -1.04 -19.78
N ASP A 12 22.73 -1.52 -19.60
CA ASP A 12 21.52 -0.81 -20.03
C ASP A 12 20.89 0.02 -18.90
N LEU A 13 21.38 -0.14 -17.67
CA LEU A 13 20.97 0.68 -16.52
C LEU A 13 21.59 2.09 -16.58
N PRO A 14 20.83 3.13 -16.17
CA PRO A 14 21.37 4.47 -15.96
C PRO A 14 22.66 4.46 -15.14
N ARG A 15 23.63 5.31 -15.51
CA ARG A 15 24.95 5.37 -14.88
C ARG A 15 24.86 5.58 -13.37
N THR A 16 23.92 6.39 -12.93
CA THR A 16 23.60 6.72 -11.54
C THR A 16 23.20 5.47 -10.75
N ILE A 17 22.27 4.66 -11.29
CA ILE A 17 21.84 3.38 -10.69
C ILE A 17 23.01 2.39 -10.64
N ARG A 18 23.81 2.28 -11.71
CA ARG A 18 24.99 1.38 -11.71
C ARG A 18 26.00 1.77 -10.63
N ARG A 19 26.27 3.07 -10.45
CA ARG A 19 27.13 3.55 -9.35
C ARG A 19 26.53 3.22 -7.98
N ALA A 20 25.22 3.40 -7.81
CA ALA A 20 24.53 3.07 -6.57
C ALA A 20 24.65 1.58 -6.21
N LEU A 21 24.47 0.69 -7.19
CA LEU A 21 24.58 -0.77 -7.02
C LEU A 21 26.00 -1.25 -6.71
N ALA A 22 27.01 -0.56 -7.24
CA ALA A 22 28.43 -0.91 -7.09
C ALA A 22 28.96 -0.74 -5.65
N VAL A 23 28.28 0.05 -4.82
CA VAL A 23 28.66 0.26 -3.42
C VAL A 23 27.95 -0.76 -2.55
N ALA A 24 28.73 -1.56 -1.82
CA ALA A 24 28.20 -2.49 -0.83
C ALA A 24 27.72 -1.75 0.43
N PRO A 25 26.72 -2.29 1.16
CA PRO A 25 26.33 -1.74 2.45
C PRO A 25 27.48 -1.85 3.46
N ASP A 26 27.64 -0.83 4.29
CA ASP A 26 28.58 -0.86 5.41
C ASP A 26 27.97 -1.63 6.59
N ARG A 27 27.94 -2.96 6.47
CA ARG A 27 27.42 -3.85 7.53
C ARG A 27 28.43 -3.94 8.68
N LYS A 28 28.16 -3.22 9.77
CA LYS A 28 28.91 -3.34 11.03
C LYS A 28 28.31 -4.38 11.95
N HIS A 29 26.98 -4.39 12.06
CA HIS A 29 26.24 -5.28 12.96
C HIS A 29 25.30 -6.22 12.20
N GLY A 30 25.02 -5.96 10.92
CA GLY A 30 24.04 -6.71 10.13
C GLY A 30 22.61 -6.40 10.56
N THR A 31 22.36 -5.20 11.08
CA THR A 31 21.05 -4.76 11.60
C THR A 31 20.72 -3.36 11.10
N LEU A 32 19.47 -2.92 11.34
CA LEU A 32 19.02 -1.57 11.04
C LEU A 32 19.94 -0.47 11.60
N ASN A 33 20.63 -0.73 12.71
CA ASN A 33 21.55 0.23 13.33
C ASN A 33 22.73 0.65 12.44
N ASP A 34 23.01 -0.10 11.38
CA ASP A 34 24.06 0.23 10.41
C ASP A 34 23.68 1.39 9.48
N VAL A 35 22.38 1.72 9.36
CA VAL A 35 21.92 2.90 8.63
C VAL A 35 22.43 4.16 9.32
N ARG A 36 23.05 5.09 8.61
CA ARG A 36 23.52 6.38 9.16
C ARG A 36 22.65 7.55 8.73
N HIS A 37 22.16 7.50 7.50
CA HIS A 37 21.40 8.58 6.88
C HIS A 37 20.13 8.03 6.26
N VAL A 38 19.01 8.70 6.50
CA VAL A 38 17.74 8.44 5.84
C VAL A 38 17.33 9.69 5.08
N VAL A 39 17.25 9.58 3.75
CA VAL A 39 16.86 10.66 2.84
C VAL A 39 15.48 10.34 2.29
N ILE A 40 14.55 11.28 2.38
CA ILE A 40 13.14 11.09 2.03
C ILE A 40 12.78 12.11 0.95
N LEU A 41 12.37 11.62 -0.22
CA LEU A 41 11.77 12.42 -1.29
C LEU A 41 10.32 11.96 -1.46
N MET A 42 9.39 12.91 -1.34
CA MET A 42 7.98 12.70 -1.63
C MET A 42 7.59 13.58 -2.82
N GLN A 43 7.37 12.92 -3.96
CA GLN A 43 6.82 13.52 -5.18
C GLN A 43 5.28 13.62 -5.08
N GLU A 44 4.66 14.18 -6.11
CA GLU A 44 3.24 14.51 -6.16
C GLU A 44 2.43 13.54 -7.04
N ASN A 45 1.24 13.14 -6.57
CA ASN A 45 0.06 12.88 -7.41
C ASN A 45 0.17 11.66 -8.37
N ARG A 46 0.66 10.50 -7.91
CA ARG A 46 0.77 9.27 -8.72
C ARG A 46 0.32 8.02 -7.99
N SER A 47 -0.64 7.30 -8.57
CA SER A 47 -1.01 5.97 -8.11
C SER A 47 0.06 4.92 -8.45
N PHE A 48 0.09 3.83 -7.69
CA PHE A 48 0.98 2.70 -7.97
C PHE A 48 0.67 2.10 -9.34
N ASP A 49 -0.59 1.78 -9.61
CA ASP A 49 -0.99 1.16 -10.87
C ASP A 49 -0.73 2.02 -12.11
N HIS A 50 -0.77 3.35 -11.96
CA HIS A 50 -0.47 4.28 -13.05
C HIS A 50 0.97 4.15 -13.57
N TYR A 51 1.94 3.77 -12.71
CA TYR A 51 3.33 3.54 -13.12
C TYR A 51 3.70 2.07 -13.23
N PHE A 52 3.21 1.25 -12.31
CA PHE A 52 3.71 -0.09 -12.10
C PHE A 52 2.62 -1.15 -12.24
N GLY A 53 1.37 -0.79 -12.54
CA GLY A 53 0.29 -1.76 -12.70
C GLY A 53 0.55 -2.79 -13.80
N GLY A 54 1.30 -2.40 -14.85
CA GLY A 54 1.74 -3.32 -15.91
C GLY A 54 3.06 -4.04 -15.65
N LEU A 55 3.78 -3.72 -14.57
CA LEU A 55 5.14 -4.22 -14.32
C LEU A 55 5.13 -5.70 -13.91
N ALA A 56 6.06 -6.48 -14.46
CA ALA A 56 6.20 -7.89 -14.11
C ALA A 56 6.55 -8.09 -12.62
N GLY A 57 5.84 -9.01 -11.97
CA GLY A 57 6.09 -9.46 -10.60
C GLY A 57 5.49 -8.58 -9.50
N VAL A 58 4.69 -7.57 -9.83
CA VAL A 58 3.95 -6.78 -8.83
C VAL A 58 2.48 -7.13 -8.86
N ARG A 59 1.77 -6.88 -7.76
CA ARG A 59 0.31 -6.96 -7.73
C ARG A 59 -0.30 -5.75 -8.46
N GLY A 60 -0.39 -5.83 -9.78
CA GLY A 60 -0.94 -4.82 -10.67
C GLY A 60 -2.16 -5.32 -11.45
N PHE A 61 -2.29 -4.94 -12.72
CA PHE A 61 -3.42 -5.32 -13.58
C PHE A 61 -3.52 -6.82 -13.89
N ALA A 62 -2.48 -7.59 -13.57
CA ALA A 62 -2.47 -9.06 -13.63
C ALA A 62 -2.95 -9.74 -12.33
N ASP A 63 -3.46 -8.99 -11.33
CA ASP A 63 -3.94 -9.55 -10.06
C ASP A 63 -4.93 -10.72 -10.32
N PRO A 64 -4.64 -11.95 -9.85
CA PRO A 64 -5.53 -13.09 -10.02
C PRO A 64 -6.81 -13.03 -9.16
N HIS A 65 -6.90 -12.06 -8.23
CA HIS A 65 -8.00 -11.90 -7.28
C HIS A 65 -8.51 -10.45 -7.21
N PRO A 66 -8.94 -9.83 -8.32
CA PRO A 66 -9.46 -8.47 -8.29
C PRO A 66 -10.78 -8.42 -7.49
N ALA A 67 -11.08 -7.26 -6.88
CA ALA A 67 -12.33 -7.08 -6.16
C ALA A 67 -13.54 -7.18 -7.11
N PRO A 68 -14.61 -7.92 -6.74
CA PRO A 68 -15.79 -8.08 -7.59
C PRO A 68 -16.64 -6.81 -7.58
N THR A 69 -17.19 -6.46 -8.74
CA THR A 69 -18.11 -5.32 -8.91
C THR A 69 -19.32 -5.72 -9.76
N LYS A 70 -20.35 -4.87 -9.84
CA LYS A 70 -21.48 -5.11 -10.76
C LYS A 70 -21.08 -5.08 -12.24
N ALA A 71 -19.96 -4.44 -12.56
CA ALA A 71 -19.39 -4.41 -13.91
C ALA A 71 -18.49 -5.63 -14.20
N GLY A 72 -18.33 -6.54 -13.25
CA GLY A 72 -17.44 -7.69 -13.32
C GLY A 72 -16.41 -7.62 -12.19
N ASP A 73 -15.36 -6.84 -12.41
CA ASP A 73 -14.29 -6.59 -11.44
C ASP A 73 -13.96 -5.10 -11.33
N VAL A 74 -13.13 -4.77 -10.35
CA VAL A 74 -12.66 -3.40 -10.07
C VAL A 74 -11.86 -2.79 -11.23
N LEU A 75 -11.26 -3.61 -12.10
CA LEU A 75 -10.54 -3.10 -13.28
C LEU A 75 -11.51 -2.53 -14.32
N THR A 76 -12.80 -2.84 -14.25
CA THR A 76 -13.82 -2.31 -15.15
C THR A 76 -14.64 -1.25 -14.43
N GLN A 77 -14.43 0.00 -14.80
CA GLN A 77 -15.15 1.15 -14.27
C GLN A 77 -16.29 1.54 -15.21
N ALA A 78 -17.37 2.07 -14.65
CA ALA A 78 -18.60 2.37 -15.37
C ALA A 78 -19.17 3.73 -14.97
N ASP A 79 -19.62 4.51 -15.98
CA ASP A 79 -20.49 5.68 -15.79
C ASP A 79 -21.62 5.63 -16.83
N GLY A 80 -22.85 5.31 -16.38
CA GLY A 80 -23.97 5.05 -17.27
C GLY A 80 -23.67 3.92 -18.28
N ALA A 81 -23.58 4.27 -19.57
CA ALA A 81 -23.19 3.34 -20.65
C ALA A 81 -21.68 3.31 -20.92
N GLU A 82 -20.91 4.29 -20.42
CA GLU A 82 -19.46 4.35 -20.58
C GLU A 82 -18.80 3.25 -19.74
N ARG A 83 -17.79 2.61 -20.31
CA ARG A 83 -16.96 1.60 -19.65
C ARG A 83 -15.50 1.89 -19.95
N ALA A 84 -14.66 1.84 -18.93
CA ALA A 84 -13.22 1.96 -19.09
C ALA A 84 -12.50 0.90 -18.25
N ARG A 85 -11.40 0.40 -18.81
CA ARG A 85 -10.37 -0.35 -18.12
C ARG A 85 -9.08 0.47 -18.16
N PRO A 86 -8.07 0.16 -17.32
CA PRO A 86 -6.76 0.78 -17.47
C PRO A 86 -6.26 0.72 -18.92
N TYR A 87 -5.75 1.83 -19.43
CA TYR A 87 -5.33 1.97 -20.83
C TYR A 87 -3.98 2.70 -20.94
N ALA A 88 -3.30 2.54 -22.07
CA ALA A 88 -2.00 3.16 -22.31
C ALA A 88 -2.15 4.68 -22.50
N LEU A 89 -1.67 5.46 -21.53
CA LEU A 89 -1.86 6.91 -21.51
C LEU A 89 -0.97 7.66 -22.51
N GLN A 90 0.19 7.10 -22.87
CA GLN A 90 1.26 7.78 -23.61
C GLN A 90 0.79 8.44 -24.93
N GLY A 91 -0.18 7.84 -25.63
CA GLY A 91 -0.72 8.40 -26.87
C GLY A 91 -1.59 9.64 -26.68
N GLU A 92 -2.20 9.79 -25.49
CA GLU A 92 -3.03 10.95 -25.11
C GLU A 92 -2.20 11.99 -24.35
N TYR A 93 -1.37 11.54 -23.41
CA TYR A 93 -0.48 12.37 -22.60
C TYR A 93 0.88 11.69 -22.48
N ALA A 94 1.87 12.19 -23.22
CA ALA A 94 3.22 11.69 -23.16
C ALA A 94 3.84 11.93 -21.77
N SER A 95 4.63 10.97 -21.28
CA SER A 95 5.25 11.03 -19.95
C SER A 95 6.23 12.19 -19.73
N ASP A 96 6.57 12.96 -20.76
CA ASP A 96 7.41 14.15 -20.71
C ASP A 96 6.64 15.47 -20.77
N THR A 97 5.31 15.41 -20.76
CA THR A 97 4.43 16.56 -20.89
C THR A 97 3.48 16.62 -19.69
N PRO A 98 3.35 17.78 -19.00
CA PRO A 98 2.31 17.95 -17.98
C PRO A 98 0.91 17.77 -18.57
N VAL A 99 -0.02 17.29 -17.75
CA VAL A 99 -1.46 17.26 -18.10
C VAL A 99 -1.98 18.70 -18.28
N GLY A 100 -1.45 19.65 -17.51
CA GLY A 100 -1.69 21.08 -17.70
C GLY A 100 -2.91 21.65 -16.96
N TYR A 101 -3.55 20.87 -16.09
CA TYR A 101 -4.63 21.30 -15.21
C TYR A 101 -4.70 20.44 -13.94
N ILE A 102 -5.32 20.99 -12.89
CA ILE A 102 -5.61 20.29 -11.63
C ILE A 102 -6.63 19.18 -11.90
N THR A 103 -6.30 17.93 -11.59
CA THR A 103 -7.25 16.81 -11.71
C THR A 103 -7.90 16.49 -10.34
N PRO A 104 -8.98 15.70 -10.26
CA PRO A 104 -9.70 15.52 -8.98
C PRO A 104 -8.88 14.75 -7.93
N HIS A 105 -8.61 15.37 -6.78
CA HIS A 105 -7.89 14.78 -5.64
C HIS A 105 -8.23 15.37 -4.27
N THR A 106 -9.47 15.84 -4.12
CA THR A 106 -10.00 16.32 -2.85
C THR A 106 -10.48 15.17 -1.96
N TRP A 107 -10.73 15.46 -0.68
CA TRP A 107 -11.39 14.51 0.23
C TRP A 107 -12.71 13.97 -0.34
N ASP A 108 -13.52 14.83 -0.96
CA ASP A 108 -14.82 14.45 -1.51
C ASP A 108 -14.69 13.48 -2.69
N ASP A 109 -13.90 13.83 -3.71
CA ASP A 109 -13.75 12.96 -4.88
C ASP A 109 -12.97 11.67 -4.59
N ALA A 110 -12.00 11.69 -3.66
CA ALA A 110 -11.32 10.48 -3.20
C ALA A 110 -12.27 9.53 -2.45
N GLN A 111 -13.08 10.05 -1.53
CA GLN A 111 -14.11 9.25 -0.82
C GLN A 111 -15.15 8.66 -1.78
N ARG A 112 -15.58 9.43 -2.79
CA ARG A 112 -16.50 8.94 -3.82
C ARG A 112 -15.89 7.84 -4.68
N ALA A 113 -14.65 8.02 -5.13
CA ALA A 113 -13.95 7.02 -5.94
C ALA A 113 -13.73 5.70 -5.17
N TRP A 114 -13.34 5.82 -3.89
CA TRP A 114 -13.15 4.69 -2.98
C TRP A 114 -14.45 3.91 -2.72
N ASN A 115 -15.55 4.64 -2.56
CA ASN A 115 -16.90 4.08 -2.40
C ASN A 115 -16.98 3.00 -1.30
N ASP A 116 -16.41 3.30 -0.12
CA ASP A 116 -16.24 2.39 1.04
C ASP A 116 -15.47 1.09 0.76
N GLY A 117 -14.64 1.08 -0.28
CA GLY A 117 -13.87 -0.09 -0.70
C GLY A 117 -14.55 -0.92 -1.78
N ARG A 118 -15.70 -0.49 -2.34
CA ARG A 118 -16.22 -1.07 -3.59
C ARG A 118 -15.35 -0.71 -4.79
N MET A 119 -14.67 0.45 -4.74
CA MET A 119 -13.71 0.90 -5.77
C MET A 119 -14.30 0.93 -7.19
N ASP A 120 -15.60 1.17 -7.34
CA ASP A 120 -16.36 1.02 -8.60
C ASP A 120 -16.94 2.34 -9.13
N GLN A 121 -16.47 3.49 -8.62
CA GLN A 121 -16.95 4.83 -8.96
C GLN A 121 -15.85 5.74 -9.51
N TRP A 122 -14.76 5.17 -10.00
CA TRP A 122 -13.59 5.94 -10.41
C TRP A 122 -13.87 6.86 -11.59
N LEU A 123 -14.55 6.38 -12.64
CA LEU A 123 -14.92 7.21 -13.78
C LEU A 123 -15.81 8.39 -13.38
N VAL A 124 -16.76 8.15 -12.48
CA VAL A 124 -17.71 9.17 -12.00
C VAL A 124 -16.98 10.25 -11.20
N ALA A 125 -16.11 9.85 -10.28
CA ALA A 125 -15.44 10.76 -9.36
C ALA A 125 -14.16 11.40 -9.92
N LYS A 126 -13.40 10.66 -10.74
CA LYS A 126 -12.03 11.00 -11.17
C LYS A 126 -11.86 11.10 -12.70
N ARG A 127 -12.92 10.86 -13.47
CA ARG A 127 -12.96 10.95 -14.95
C ARG A 127 -12.11 9.89 -15.66
N ARG A 128 -12.23 9.85 -17.00
CA ARG A 128 -11.52 8.87 -17.85
C ARG A 128 -10.00 8.99 -17.77
N LEU A 129 -9.44 10.21 -17.67
CA LEU A 129 -7.99 10.40 -17.52
C LEU A 129 -7.42 9.58 -16.35
N GLY A 130 -8.19 9.46 -15.26
CA GLY A 130 -7.82 8.66 -14.11
C GLY A 130 -7.58 7.19 -14.42
N MET A 131 -8.12 6.65 -15.52
CA MET A 131 -7.88 5.27 -15.95
C MET A 131 -6.61 5.11 -16.80
N GLY A 132 -5.90 6.20 -17.13
CA GLY A 132 -4.65 6.13 -17.87
C GLY A 132 -3.50 5.58 -17.03
N ALA A 133 -2.67 4.73 -17.63
CA ALA A 133 -1.44 4.21 -17.03
C ALA A 133 -0.30 4.22 -18.05
N TYR A 134 0.94 4.34 -17.58
CA TYR A 134 2.15 4.25 -18.39
C TYR A 134 2.67 2.82 -18.44
N ARG A 135 3.24 2.45 -19.59
CA ARG A 135 4.01 1.22 -19.74
C ARG A 135 5.41 1.41 -19.11
N PRO A 136 6.07 0.33 -18.66
CA PRO A 136 7.39 0.44 -18.03
C PRO A 136 8.44 1.19 -18.87
N ALA A 137 8.38 1.08 -20.21
CA ALA A 137 9.29 1.77 -21.12
C ALA A 137 9.05 3.29 -21.22
N GLU A 138 7.87 3.77 -20.83
CA GLU A 138 7.45 5.18 -20.92
C GLU A 138 7.86 5.97 -19.65
N VAL A 139 8.13 5.28 -18.54
CA VAL A 139 8.69 5.82 -17.28
C VAL A 139 10.02 5.13 -16.93
N PRO A 140 11.05 5.27 -17.80
CA PRO A 140 12.21 4.37 -17.78
C PRO A 140 13.08 4.48 -16.52
N PHE A 141 13.20 5.66 -15.92
CA PHE A 141 14.02 5.83 -14.72
C PHE A 141 13.36 5.20 -13.49
N GLN A 142 12.06 5.44 -13.30
CA GLN A 142 11.23 4.83 -12.26
C GLN A 142 11.27 3.30 -12.39
N THR A 143 11.07 2.77 -13.60
CA THR A 143 11.18 1.33 -13.90
C THR A 143 12.57 0.78 -13.58
N ALA A 144 13.63 1.50 -13.96
CA ALA A 144 15.00 1.06 -13.68
C ALA A 144 15.30 1.01 -12.17
N LEU A 145 14.80 1.97 -11.38
CA LEU A 145 14.89 1.92 -9.92
C LEU A 145 14.13 0.73 -9.33
N ALA A 146 12.89 0.51 -9.78
CA ALA A 146 12.06 -0.62 -9.33
C ALA A 146 12.70 -1.99 -9.64
N ASN A 147 13.45 -2.10 -10.73
CA ASN A 147 14.15 -3.33 -11.10
C ASN A 147 15.51 -3.48 -10.40
N ALA A 148 16.14 -2.37 -9.99
CA ALA A 148 17.43 -2.39 -9.31
C ALA A 148 17.30 -2.59 -7.78
N PHE A 149 16.22 -2.08 -7.18
CA PHE A 149 16.03 -2.02 -5.73
C PHE A 149 14.70 -2.65 -5.30
N THR A 150 14.24 -2.36 -4.07
CA THR A 150 12.98 -2.88 -3.56
C THR A 150 11.84 -1.89 -3.87
N LEU A 151 10.77 -2.38 -4.49
CA LEU A 151 9.51 -1.66 -4.73
C LEU A 151 8.45 -2.20 -3.76
N CYS A 152 7.78 -1.33 -3.00
CA CYS A 152 6.66 -1.75 -2.16
C CYS A 152 5.36 -1.66 -2.96
N ASP A 153 4.66 -2.78 -3.18
CA ASP A 153 3.42 -2.85 -3.96
C ASP A 153 2.14 -2.86 -3.11
N ALA A 154 2.28 -2.58 -1.81
CA ALA A 154 1.19 -2.37 -0.86
C ALA A 154 1.45 -1.13 0.03
N TYR A 155 2.02 -0.07 -0.55
CA TYR A 155 2.20 1.22 0.11
C TYR A 155 1.06 2.18 -0.30
N HIS A 156 0.34 2.70 0.68
CA HIS A 156 -0.90 3.47 0.52
C HIS A 156 -0.73 4.93 0.93
N CYS A 157 -1.55 5.83 0.36
CA CYS A 157 -1.77 7.13 1.00
C CYS A 157 -2.30 6.90 2.42
N SER A 158 -1.97 7.78 3.37
CA SER A 158 -2.44 7.62 4.76
C SER A 158 -3.91 8.01 4.94
N ILE A 159 -4.44 8.82 4.03
CA ILE A 159 -5.82 9.33 4.03
C ILE A 159 -6.35 9.49 2.60
N GLN A 160 -7.66 9.32 2.42
CA GLN A 160 -8.41 9.58 1.19
C GLN A 160 -8.58 11.10 0.96
N ALA A 161 -7.48 11.85 0.81
CA ALA A 161 -7.48 13.30 0.64
C ALA A 161 -6.27 13.74 -0.19
N GLY A 162 -6.17 15.05 -0.46
CA GLY A 162 -5.09 15.64 -1.24
C GLY A 162 -3.74 15.69 -0.53
N THR A 163 -2.84 16.48 -1.13
CA THR A 163 -1.42 16.62 -0.80
C THR A 163 -1.10 16.88 0.66
N ASN A 164 -1.53 18.03 1.21
CA ASN A 164 -1.10 18.44 2.53
C ASN A 164 -1.57 17.48 3.64
N PRO A 165 -2.82 16.98 3.66
CA PRO A 165 -3.24 15.92 4.58
C PRO A 165 -2.32 14.69 4.57
N ASN A 166 -1.93 14.18 3.40
CA ASN A 166 -1.05 13.02 3.31
C ASN A 166 0.38 13.34 3.75
N ARG A 167 0.91 14.52 3.38
CA ARG A 167 2.20 15.00 3.89
C ARG A 167 2.18 15.14 5.41
N LEU A 168 1.10 15.61 6.04
CA LEU A 168 1.00 15.70 7.51
C LEU A 168 1.17 14.33 8.19
N PHE A 169 0.72 13.23 7.59
CA PHE A 169 1.00 11.89 8.11
C PHE A 169 2.49 11.52 8.04
N LEU A 170 3.18 11.83 6.93
CA LEU A 170 4.63 11.59 6.80
C LEU A 170 5.46 12.40 7.81
N TRP A 171 5.02 13.63 8.11
CA TRP A 171 5.78 14.56 8.94
C TRP A 171 5.39 14.55 10.42
N THR A 172 4.19 14.07 10.76
CA THR A 172 3.64 14.19 12.12
C THR A 172 2.81 13.00 12.60
N GLY A 173 2.55 12.01 11.74
CA GLY A 173 1.81 10.79 12.08
C GLY A 173 0.29 10.92 12.16
N THR A 174 -0.27 12.11 11.92
CA THR A 174 -1.72 12.36 12.10
C THR A 174 -2.22 13.56 11.27
N ASN A 175 -3.54 13.67 11.14
CA ASN A 175 -4.24 14.85 10.65
C ASN A 175 -5.00 15.61 11.76
N ASP A 176 -4.76 15.30 13.04
CA ASP A 176 -5.49 15.80 14.21
C ASP A 176 -7.00 15.46 14.14
N PRO A 177 -7.36 14.17 14.17
CA PRO A 177 -8.72 13.69 13.90
C PRO A 177 -9.78 14.13 14.93
N LEU A 178 -9.34 14.60 16.10
CA LEU A 178 -10.19 15.16 17.16
C LEU A 178 -10.27 16.69 17.12
N GLY A 179 -9.59 17.32 16.16
CA GLY A 179 -9.53 18.76 15.94
C GLY A 179 -9.05 19.58 17.13
N ARG A 180 -8.16 19.02 17.97
CA ARG A 180 -7.73 19.68 19.21
C ARG A 180 -6.69 20.77 18.98
N ALA A 181 -6.05 20.76 17.81
CA ALA A 181 -4.86 21.55 17.55
C ALA A 181 -4.83 22.15 16.13
N GLY A 182 -5.98 22.30 15.48
CA GLY A 182 -6.12 23.01 14.20
C GLY A 182 -6.59 22.14 13.04
N GLY A 183 -6.77 20.83 13.25
CA GLY A 183 -7.42 19.92 12.31
C GLY A 183 -8.92 19.71 12.62
N PRO A 184 -9.52 18.61 12.11
CA PRO A 184 -8.90 17.63 11.21
C PRO A 184 -8.50 18.25 9.87
N ALA A 185 -7.30 17.96 9.40
CA ALA A 185 -6.83 18.41 8.09
C ALA A 185 -7.30 17.45 6.99
N LEU A 186 -8.26 17.87 6.17
CA LEU A 186 -8.82 17.09 5.04
C LEU A 186 -8.58 17.75 3.67
N VAL A 187 -8.06 18.97 3.68
CA VAL A 187 -7.76 19.76 2.47
C VAL A 187 -6.42 20.48 2.63
N ASN A 188 -5.93 21.06 1.55
CA ASN A 188 -4.71 21.88 1.50
C ASN A 188 -4.89 23.21 2.22
N THR A 189 -4.96 23.13 3.56
CA THR A 189 -5.06 24.26 4.47
C THR A 189 -3.79 24.41 5.26
N PHE A 190 -3.41 25.67 5.53
CA PHE A 190 -2.14 26.00 6.21
C PHE A 190 -0.89 25.39 5.56
N ASP A 191 -0.91 25.06 4.27
CA ASP A 191 0.23 24.57 3.49
C ASP A 191 1.24 25.69 3.13
N ARG A 192 0.93 26.95 3.47
CA ARG A 192 1.80 28.11 3.26
C ARG A 192 2.17 28.79 4.58
N LEU A 193 3.23 29.59 4.54
CA LEU A 193 3.58 30.47 5.64
C LEU A 193 2.44 31.50 5.87
N GLY A 194 2.13 31.77 7.14
CA GLY A 194 1.05 32.68 7.52
C GLY A 194 1.23 33.22 8.94
N PRO A 195 0.19 33.86 9.50
CA PRO A 195 0.26 34.47 10.83
C PRO A 195 0.66 33.47 11.92
N ALA A 196 1.45 33.93 12.89
CA ALA A 196 2.06 33.11 13.94
C ALA A 196 1.05 32.46 14.93
N ASP A 197 -0.14 33.02 15.04
CA ASP A 197 -1.24 32.55 15.89
C ASP A 197 -2.21 31.60 15.16
N GLN A 198 -2.07 31.42 13.85
CA GLN A 198 -2.87 30.53 13.02
C GLN A 198 -2.09 29.30 12.57
N GLY A 199 -2.79 28.20 12.31
CA GLY A 199 -2.19 26.97 11.79
C GLY A 199 -2.32 25.78 12.73
N TYR A 200 -1.55 24.74 12.48
CA TYR A 200 -1.50 23.52 13.28
C TYR A 200 -0.68 23.71 14.56
N GLY A 201 -1.01 22.98 15.62
CA GLY A 201 -0.44 23.19 16.94
C GLY A 201 0.04 21.95 17.68
N TRP A 202 -0.07 20.77 17.06
CA TRP A 202 0.53 19.56 17.63
C TRP A 202 2.03 19.52 17.29
N THR A 203 2.78 18.69 18.03
CA THR A 203 4.22 18.50 17.82
C THR A 203 4.45 17.71 16.53
N THR A 204 5.44 18.13 15.74
CA THR A 204 5.86 17.45 14.51
C THR A 204 6.96 16.41 14.78
N TYR A 205 7.18 15.46 13.88
CA TYR A 205 8.27 14.48 14.05
C TYR A 205 9.66 15.13 14.00
N PRO A 206 9.96 16.13 13.14
CA PRO A 206 11.23 16.87 13.22
C PRO A 206 11.49 17.52 14.59
N GLU A 207 10.48 18.05 15.28
CA GLU A 207 10.64 18.56 16.65
C GLU A 207 11.05 17.45 17.62
N ARG A 208 10.47 16.25 17.48
CA ARG A 208 10.81 15.09 18.32
C ARG A 208 12.24 14.60 18.05
N LEU A 209 12.65 14.54 16.79
CA LEU A 209 14.03 14.23 16.41
C LEU A 209 15.00 15.26 17.01
N GLN A 210 14.67 16.55 16.91
CA GLN A 210 15.49 17.62 17.48
C GLN A 210 15.63 17.48 19.00
N ALA A 211 14.54 17.21 19.71
CA ALA A 211 14.53 17.03 21.15
C ALA A 211 15.36 15.81 21.59
N ALA A 212 15.42 14.77 20.75
CA ALA A 212 16.25 13.58 20.97
C ALA A 212 17.72 13.75 20.53
N GLY A 213 18.11 14.92 20.02
CA GLY A 213 19.46 15.18 19.52
C GLY A 213 19.78 14.49 18.20
N ILE A 214 18.77 14.05 17.45
CA ILE A 214 18.94 13.47 16.10
C ILE A 214 19.05 14.62 15.10
N ASP A 215 20.16 14.65 14.34
CA ASP A 215 20.38 15.71 13.37
C ASP A 215 19.47 15.56 12.15
N TRP A 216 18.74 16.63 11.82
CA TRP A 216 17.86 16.64 10.67
C TRP A 216 17.87 17.96 9.88
N ARG A 217 17.51 17.87 8.60
CA ARG A 217 17.47 19.02 7.68
C ARG A 217 16.46 18.83 6.55
N ILE A 218 16.02 19.94 5.97
CA ILE A 218 15.22 19.96 4.75
C ILE A 218 16.04 20.61 3.64
N TYR A 219 16.11 19.95 2.49
CA TYR A 219 16.66 20.49 1.25
C TYR A 219 15.49 20.90 0.36
N GLN A 220 15.34 22.21 0.15
CA GLN A 220 14.22 22.84 -0.56
C GLN A 220 14.61 24.24 -1.01
N ASP A 221 13.81 24.84 -1.90
CA ASP A 221 13.80 26.30 -2.08
C ASP A 221 12.51 26.88 -1.49
N MET A 222 12.58 27.70 -0.44
CA MET A 222 11.39 28.31 0.16
C MET A 222 10.63 29.25 -0.79
N ALA A 223 11.27 29.74 -1.85
CA ALA A 223 10.60 30.51 -2.89
C ALA A 223 9.83 29.61 -3.89
N ASP A 224 10.23 28.35 -4.03
CA ASP A 224 9.65 27.37 -4.94
C ASP A 224 9.78 25.96 -4.34
N ASN A 225 8.94 25.69 -3.33
CA ASN A 225 8.76 24.36 -2.75
C ASN A 225 7.34 23.85 -2.98
N PHE A 226 6.61 24.47 -3.92
CA PHE A 226 5.24 24.14 -4.31
C PHE A 226 4.20 24.05 -3.16
N HIS A 227 4.52 24.57 -1.97
CA HIS A 227 3.73 24.41 -0.73
C HIS A 227 3.75 22.98 -0.14
N ASP A 228 4.72 22.17 -0.55
CA ASP A 228 4.90 20.77 -0.14
C ASP A 228 5.61 20.60 1.21
N ASN A 229 5.95 21.72 1.86
CA ASN A 229 6.50 21.76 3.20
C ASN A 229 5.40 22.01 4.25
N PRO A 230 4.81 20.97 4.86
CA PRO A 230 3.71 21.14 5.81
C PRO A 230 4.14 21.91 7.07
N LEU A 231 5.44 21.98 7.39
CA LEU A 231 5.94 22.69 8.57
C LEU A 231 5.67 24.20 8.50
N ALA A 232 5.51 24.77 7.30
CA ALA A 232 5.10 26.16 7.11
C ALA A 232 3.72 26.45 7.75
N GLY A 233 2.91 25.41 7.96
CA GLY A 233 1.60 25.45 8.60
C GLY A 233 1.56 25.41 10.11
N PHE A 234 2.69 25.13 10.77
CA PHE A 234 2.70 24.90 12.21
C PHE A 234 3.02 26.17 12.99
N ARG A 235 2.20 26.48 14.00
CA ARG A 235 2.28 27.72 14.80
C ARG A 235 3.66 27.91 15.43
N GLN A 236 4.31 26.84 15.87
CA GLN A 236 5.65 26.89 16.47
C GLN A 236 6.74 27.29 15.46
N TYR A 237 6.64 26.88 14.20
CA TYR A 237 7.55 27.30 13.13
C TYR A 237 7.27 28.75 12.71
N ARG A 238 5.99 29.10 12.55
CA ARG A 238 5.55 30.46 12.20
C ARG A 238 5.95 31.48 13.26
N ARG A 239 5.82 31.17 14.55
CA ARG A 239 6.30 32.03 15.65
C ARG A 239 7.79 32.31 15.58
N GLN A 240 8.61 31.29 15.32
CA GLN A 240 10.05 31.48 15.18
C GLN A 240 10.42 32.26 13.91
N HIS A 241 9.68 32.06 12.83
CA HIS A 241 9.81 32.84 11.61
C HIS A 241 9.48 34.33 11.85
N ASP A 242 8.30 34.61 12.43
CA ASP A 242 7.80 35.97 12.69
C ASP A 242 8.66 36.75 13.69
N ALA A 243 9.08 36.10 14.78
CA ALA A 243 9.91 36.75 15.80
C ALA A 243 11.29 37.22 15.29
N GLY A 244 11.78 36.66 14.17
CA GLY A 244 13.04 37.08 13.56
C GLY A 244 14.29 36.89 14.43
N GLY A 245 14.19 36.16 15.54
CA GLY A 245 15.27 35.98 16.51
C GLY A 245 16.50 35.24 15.97
N ALA A 246 17.64 35.43 16.62
CA ALA A 246 18.88 34.72 16.30
C ALA A 246 18.88 33.24 16.74
N ASP A 247 18.08 32.89 17.76
CA ASP A 247 17.91 31.51 18.25
C ASP A 247 16.54 30.97 17.81
N ALA A 248 16.48 30.49 16.56
CA ALA A 248 15.24 30.04 15.91
C ALA A 248 15.45 28.70 15.18
N PRO A 249 15.82 27.61 15.89
CA PRO A 249 16.26 26.37 15.27
C PRO A 249 15.21 25.69 14.37
N LEU A 250 13.91 25.83 14.68
CA LEU A 250 12.84 25.28 13.83
C LEU A 250 12.70 26.07 12.52
N ARG A 251 12.84 27.40 12.56
CA ARG A 251 12.90 28.24 11.36
C ARG A 251 14.13 27.91 10.52
N ASP A 252 15.30 27.85 11.15
CA ASP A 252 16.60 27.71 10.46
C ASP A 252 16.81 26.34 9.80
N ARG A 253 16.15 25.31 10.33
CA ARG A 253 16.17 23.95 9.78
C ARG A 253 14.97 23.63 8.91
N GLY A 254 13.79 24.17 9.26
CA GLY A 254 12.51 23.81 8.63
C GLY A 254 11.98 24.79 7.58
N LEU A 255 12.34 26.07 7.66
CA LEU A 255 11.79 27.17 6.84
C LEU A 255 12.89 28.01 6.16
N SER A 256 14.02 27.40 5.83
CA SER A 256 15.14 28.06 5.14
C SER A 256 15.42 27.41 3.79
N THR A 257 15.81 28.22 2.80
CA THR A 257 16.26 27.71 1.49
C THR A 257 17.60 27.00 1.62
N ARG A 258 17.64 25.74 1.16
CA ARG A 258 18.80 24.85 1.08
C ARG A 258 18.69 24.01 -0.18
N PRO A 259 19.13 24.52 -1.35
CA PRO A 259 18.99 23.81 -2.62
C PRO A 259 19.83 22.52 -2.66
N LEU A 260 19.64 21.72 -3.70
CA LEU A 260 20.40 20.47 -3.90
C LEU A 260 21.93 20.68 -3.98
N ASP A 261 22.42 21.89 -4.25
CA ASP A 261 23.85 22.19 -4.21
C ASP A 261 24.41 22.16 -2.76
N ASP A 262 23.58 22.48 -1.76
CA ASP A 262 23.93 22.28 -0.36
C ASP A 262 23.90 20.79 0.02
N LEU A 263 22.95 20.02 -0.51
CA LEU A 263 22.95 18.55 -0.35
C LEU A 263 24.25 17.95 -0.92
N ALA A 264 24.65 18.40 -2.11
CA ALA A 264 25.90 17.95 -2.73
C ALA A 264 27.11 18.26 -1.85
N ARG A 265 27.19 19.47 -1.31
CA ARG A 265 28.26 19.87 -0.40
C ARG A 265 28.29 19.01 0.86
N ASP A 266 27.14 18.79 1.48
CA ASP A 266 27.03 17.98 2.70
C ASP A 266 27.45 16.52 2.43
N VAL A 267 27.06 15.93 1.30
CA VAL A 267 27.48 14.57 0.92
C VAL A 267 28.98 14.49 0.64
N GLU A 268 29.53 15.43 -0.11
CA GLU A 268 30.96 15.49 -0.44
C GLU A 268 31.83 15.65 0.81
N GLN A 269 31.37 16.42 1.79
CA GLN A 269 32.05 16.66 3.06
C GLN A 269 31.81 15.57 4.12
N GLY A 270 30.90 14.61 3.85
CA GLY A 270 30.50 13.61 4.84
C GLY A 270 29.69 14.18 6.01
N ALA A 271 29.02 15.32 5.78
CA ALA A 271 28.23 16.08 6.74
C ALA A 271 26.71 15.94 6.53
N LEU A 272 26.28 14.91 5.78
CA LEU A 272 24.85 14.62 5.58
C LEU A 272 24.17 14.35 6.96
N PRO A 273 23.03 14.97 7.26
CA PRO A 273 22.30 14.72 8.52
C PRO A 273 21.83 13.28 8.66
N GLN A 274 21.42 12.88 9.87
CA GLN A 274 20.85 11.55 10.10
C GLN A 274 19.50 11.39 9.40
N VAL A 275 18.69 12.46 9.34
CA VAL A 275 17.40 12.50 8.63
C VAL A 275 17.33 13.71 7.72
N SER A 276 17.07 13.48 6.43
CA SER A 276 16.98 14.53 5.43
C SER A 276 15.67 14.41 4.65
N TRP A 277 14.92 15.49 4.54
CA TRP A 277 13.81 15.59 3.60
C TRP A 277 14.20 16.42 2.39
N ILE A 278 13.71 16.03 1.22
CA ILE A 278 13.88 16.75 -0.02
C ILE A 278 12.49 17.17 -0.50
N ILE A 279 12.35 18.45 -0.83
CA ILE A 279 11.14 19.02 -1.41
C ILE A 279 11.51 19.59 -2.77
N ALA A 280 10.85 19.07 -3.80
CA ALA A 280 11.09 19.46 -5.17
C ALA A 280 10.49 20.85 -5.46
N PRO A 281 11.10 21.63 -6.37
CA PRO A 281 10.44 22.76 -7.01
C PRO A 281 9.20 22.32 -7.81
N ALA A 282 8.29 23.25 -8.08
CA ALA A 282 7.05 22.97 -8.80
C ALA A 282 7.28 22.21 -10.11
N ALA A 283 8.29 22.62 -10.89
CA ALA A 283 8.62 22.03 -12.19
C ALA A 283 9.10 20.56 -12.09
N ASP A 284 9.59 20.13 -10.94
CA ASP A 284 10.21 18.81 -10.69
C ASP A 284 9.36 17.90 -9.79
N SER A 285 8.20 18.38 -9.35
CA SER A 285 7.31 17.75 -8.35
C SER A 285 6.55 16.52 -8.85
N GLU A 286 6.43 16.36 -10.17
CA GLU A 286 5.48 15.46 -10.85
C GLU A 286 4.01 15.83 -10.73
N HIS A 287 3.62 16.93 -10.07
CA HIS A 287 2.21 17.33 -10.03
C HIS A 287 1.64 17.53 -11.46
N PRO A 288 0.54 16.86 -11.86
CA PRO A 288 0.07 16.82 -13.26
C PRO A 288 -0.18 18.17 -13.92
N GLU A 289 -0.53 19.19 -13.13
CA GLU A 289 -0.75 20.54 -13.67
C GLU A 289 0.54 21.16 -14.22
N VAL A 290 1.68 21.01 -13.54
CA VAL A 290 2.88 21.83 -13.74
C VAL A 290 4.14 21.03 -14.05
N SER A 291 4.11 19.71 -13.83
CA SER A 291 5.24 18.80 -14.00
C SER A 291 4.81 17.50 -14.67
N SER A 292 5.77 16.62 -14.93
CA SER A 292 5.59 15.37 -15.68
C SER A 292 6.41 14.22 -15.07
N PRO A 293 6.02 12.95 -15.34
CA PRO A 293 6.82 11.80 -14.93
C PRO A 293 8.30 11.88 -15.30
N ARG A 294 8.64 12.43 -16.48
CA ARG A 294 10.03 12.55 -16.92
C ARG A 294 10.82 13.59 -16.13
N GLN A 295 10.19 14.70 -15.74
CA GLN A 295 10.82 15.75 -14.94
C GLN A 295 11.15 15.27 -13.53
N GLY A 296 10.18 14.71 -12.81
CA GLY A 296 10.48 14.21 -11.46
C GLY A 296 11.33 12.93 -11.44
N GLY A 297 11.29 12.12 -12.50
CA GLY A 297 12.28 11.06 -12.73
C GLY A 297 13.71 11.61 -12.82
N ALA A 298 13.92 12.70 -13.57
CA ALA A 298 15.21 13.37 -13.68
C ALA A 298 15.64 14.03 -12.35
N TYR A 299 14.70 14.60 -11.58
CA TYR A 299 14.99 15.15 -10.27
C TYR A 299 15.40 14.07 -9.27
N THR A 300 14.69 12.94 -9.26
CA THR A 300 15.05 11.75 -8.46
C THR A 300 16.43 11.22 -8.86
N GLU A 301 16.74 11.21 -10.16
CA GLU A 301 18.07 10.84 -10.66
C GLU A 301 19.16 11.79 -10.13
N ARG A 302 18.92 13.10 -10.14
CA ARG A 302 19.87 14.09 -9.61
C ARG A 302 20.13 13.89 -8.12
N VAL A 303 19.09 13.60 -7.33
CA VAL A 303 19.24 13.30 -5.90
C VAL A 303 20.09 12.04 -5.71
N LEU A 304 19.76 10.94 -6.40
CA LEU A 304 20.54 9.71 -6.32
C LEU A 304 21.99 9.90 -6.80
N ASP A 305 22.20 10.71 -7.85
CA ASP A 305 23.53 11.08 -8.32
C ASP A 305 24.31 11.71 -7.18
N ILE A 306 23.78 12.75 -6.54
CA ILE A 306 24.42 13.45 -5.42
C ILE A 306 24.76 12.48 -4.29
N LEU A 307 23.79 11.70 -3.80
CA LEU A 307 23.97 10.79 -2.67
C LEU A 307 25.07 9.76 -2.92
N THR A 308 25.29 9.37 -4.18
CA THR A 308 26.27 8.34 -4.56
C THR A 308 27.64 8.90 -4.95
N ARG A 309 27.86 10.23 -4.90
CA ARG A 309 29.19 10.84 -5.15
C ARG A 309 30.21 10.50 -4.07
N ASN A 310 29.77 10.26 -2.85
CA ASN A 310 30.61 9.83 -1.74
C ASN A 310 30.23 8.39 -1.31
N PRO A 311 31.01 7.37 -1.70
CA PRO A 311 30.73 5.97 -1.35
C PRO A 311 30.68 5.71 0.17
N ALA A 312 31.41 6.48 0.98
CA ALA A 312 31.38 6.34 2.44
C ALA A 312 30.05 6.80 3.04
N VAL A 313 29.43 7.83 2.46
CA VAL A 313 28.06 8.25 2.82
C VAL A 313 27.05 7.23 2.31
N TRP A 314 27.11 6.91 1.01
CA TRP A 314 26.11 6.05 0.37
C TRP A 314 26.04 4.63 0.97
N SER A 315 27.18 4.03 1.35
CA SER A 315 27.23 2.71 1.99
C SER A 315 26.43 2.62 3.30
N GLY A 316 26.14 3.76 3.93
CA GLY A 316 25.32 3.90 5.14
C GLY A 316 23.95 4.55 4.90
N CYS A 317 23.52 4.75 3.65
CA CYS A 317 22.37 5.58 3.30
C CYS A 317 21.14 4.76 2.90
N VAL A 318 19.97 5.26 3.30
CA VAL A 318 18.66 4.84 2.79
C VAL A 318 18.05 6.03 2.07
N PHE A 319 17.64 5.85 0.81
CA PHE A 319 16.90 6.84 0.04
C PHE A 319 15.50 6.30 -0.25
N LEU A 320 14.49 6.92 0.35
CA LEU A 320 13.07 6.58 0.16
C LEU A 320 12.46 7.57 -0.83
N VAL A 321 11.89 7.04 -1.91
CA VAL A 321 11.14 7.84 -2.90
C VAL A 321 9.70 7.38 -2.88
N THR A 322 8.79 8.29 -2.58
CA THR A 322 7.35 8.01 -2.52
C THR A 322 6.55 9.17 -3.09
N TYR A 323 5.23 9.07 -3.04
CA TYR A 323 4.31 10.10 -3.49
C TYR A 323 3.31 10.39 -2.36
N ASP A 324 2.79 11.61 -2.33
CA ASP A 324 1.80 12.07 -1.34
C ASP A 324 0.43 11.41 -1.54
N GLU A 325 -0.12 11.42 -2.76
CA GLU A 325 -1.40 10.85 -3.11
C GLU A 325 -1.46 10.50 -4.61
N ASN A 326 -2.63 10.06 -5.10
CA ASN A 326 -2.77 9.38 -6.39
C ASN A 326 -3.37 10.24 -7.50
N ASP A 327 -3.77 11.46 -7.18
CA ASP A 327 -4.56 12.39 -7.96
C ASP A 327 -5.89 11.79 -8.43
N CYS A 328 -6.17 11.91 -9.73
CA CYS A 328 -7.22 11.17 -10.39
C CYS A 328 -6.81 9.74 -10.75
N PHE A 329 -5.53 9.37 -10.68
CA PHE A 329 -5.04 8.12 -11.27
C PHE A 329 -5.47 6.90 -10.46
N PHE A 330 -5.99 5.91 -11.19
CA PHE A 330 -6.63 4.71 -10.68
C PHE A 330 -5.64 3.77 -10.01
N ASP A 331 -6.09 3.11 -8.95
CA ASP A 331 -5.46 1.93 -8.37
C ASP A 331 -6.54 0.89 -8.07
N HIS A 332 -6.30 -0.36 -8.47
CA HIS A 332 -7.29 -1.42 -8.36
C HIS A 332 -7.41 -2.02 -6.96
N MET A 333 -6.41 -1.84 -6.09
CA MET A 333 -6.35 -2.54 -4.82
C MET A 333 -7.19 -1.81 -3.77
N PRO A 334 -8.22 -2.45 -3.18
CA PRO A 334 -8.97 -1.85 -2.09
C PRO A 334 -8.03 -1.57 -0.91
N PRO A 335 -7.96 -0.32 -0.43
CA PRO A 335 -7.01 0.03 0.62
C PRO A 335 -7.46 -0.49 1.99
N PRO A 336 -6.53 -0.91 2.86
CA PRO A 336 -6.81 -1.25 4.25
C PRO A 336 -7.49 -0.09 4.97
N ALA A 337 -8.60 -0.34 5.65
CA ALA A 337 -9.35 0.69 6.36
C ALA A 337 -10.14 0.06 7.51
N PRO A 338 -10.52 0.83 8.55
CA PRO A 338 -11.39 0.33 9.62
C PRO A 338 -12.77 -0.04 9.05
N PRO A 339 -13.63 -0.77 9.78
CA PRO A 339 -14.99 -1.07 9.33
C PRO A 339 -15.77 0.18 8.88
N ALA A 340 -16.48 0.09 7.75
CA ALA A 340 -17.41 1.15 7.35
C ALA A 340 -18.48 1.36 8.43
N ARG A 341 -19.02 2.57 8.58
CA ARG A 341 -20.20 2.82 9.41
C ARG A 341 -21.38 3.14 8.49
N ASP A 342 -22.54 2.53 8.74
CA ASP A 342 -23.77 2.95 8.07
C ASP A 342 -24.30 4.26 8.66
N ALA A 343 -25.41 4.78 8.10
CA ALA A 343 -26.01 6.04 8.53
C ALA A 343 -26.50 6.02 10.00
N ASP A 344 -26.78 4.83 10.55
CA ASP A 344 -27.16 4.63 11.95
C ASP A 344 -25.92 4.43 12.86
N GLY A 345 -24.71 4.50 12.30
CA GLY A 345 -23.44 4.28 13.00
C GLY A 345 -23.10 2.81 13.23
N ARG A 346 -23.84 1.85 12.65
CA ARG A 346 -23.52 0.42 12.80
C ARG A 346 -22.32 0.05 11.96
N SER A 347 -21.46 -0.78 12.54
CA SER A 347 -20.22 -1.23 11.91
C SER A 347 -20.46 -2.29 10.83
N GLY A 348 -19.99 -2.03 9.62
CA GLY A 348 -19.88 -2.97 8.50
C GLY A 348 -18.67 -3.88 8.65
N GLY A 349 -18.59 -4.62 9.76
CA GLY A 349 -17.46 -5.49 10.12
C GLY A 349 -16.98 -5.29 11.55
N LEU A 350 -15.79 -5.79 11.90
CA LEU A 350 -15.30 -5.84 13.27
C LEU A 350 -13.80 -5.51 13.37
N SER A 351 -13.34 -5.11 14.55
CA SER A 351 -11.93 -4.88 14.83
C SER A 351 -11.55 -5.44 16.20
N THR A 352 -10.37 -6.06 16.31
CA THR A 352 -9.74 -6.36 17.62
C THR A 352 -8.73 -5.29 18.04
N VAL A 353 -8.63 -4.22 17.27
CA VAL A 353 -7.71 -3.09 17.51
C VAL A 353 -8.54 -1.82 17.67
N GLU A 354 -8.16 -0.97 18.62
CA GLU A 354 -8.82 0.32 18.86
C GLU A 354 -8.81 1.20 17.61
N LEU A 355 -9.94 1.85 17.33
CA LEU A 355 -10.18 2.62 16.11
C LEU A 355 -10.22 4.14 16.34
N ASP A 356 -9.82 4.59 17.52
CA ASP A 356 -9.78 6.02 17.87
C ASP A 356 -8.89 6.79 16.89
N GLY A 357 -9.46 7.86 16.32
CA GLY A 357 -8.77 8.70 15.34
C GLY A 357 -8.80 8.19 13.89
N GLU A 358 -9.54 7.11 13.60
CA GLU A 358 -9.68 6.59 12.23
C GLU A 358 -10.92 7.07 11.47
N TYR A 359 -11.80 7.81 12.14
CA TYR A 359 -13.05 8.32 11.57
C TYR A 359 -13.14 9.84 11.65
N HIS A 360 -13.77 10.44 10.64
CA HIS A 360 -14.11 11.86 10.58
C HIS A 360 -15.31 12.20 11.49
N ASP A 361 -15.17 11.90 12.78
CA ASP A 361 -16.19 12.12 13.81
C ASP A 361 -16.19 13.58 14.34
N THR A 362 -15.19 14.37 13.98
CA THR A 362 -15.10 15.80 14.32
C THR A 362 -15.08 16.64 13.06
N ARG A 363 -16.11 17.48 12.85
CA ARG A 363 -16.17 18.39 11.70
C ARG A 363 -15.98 19.83 12.14
N GLN A 364 -14.73 20.27 12.24
CA GLN A 364 -14.35 21.64 12.63
C GLN A 364 -13.04 22.07 11.95
N GLY A 365 -12.56 23.26 12.30
CA GLY A 365 -11.35 23.82 11.72
C GLY A 365 -11.56 24.28 10.27
N PRO A 366 -10.46 24.60 9.56
CA PRO A 366 -10.54 25.18 8.22
C PRO A 366 -11.19 24.27 7.17
N SER A 367 -10.97 22.95 7.27
CA SER A 367 -11.55 22.00 6.32
C SER A 367 -13.07 22.01 6.35
N ALA A 368 -13.69 22.11 7.53
CA ALA A 368 -15.15 22.16 7.67
C ALA A 368 -15.82 23.38 6.99
N ALA A 369 -15.05 24.41 6.64
CA ALA A 369 -15.51 25.60 5.95
C ALA A 369 -15.41 25.50 4.41
N THR A 370 -14.79 24.45 3.87
CA THR A 370 -14.64 24.27 2.42
C THR A 370 -15.75 23.39 1.83
N PRO A 371 -16.03 23.50 0.52
CA PRO A 371 -16.93 22.58 -0.18
C PRO A 371 -16.44 21.13 -0.20
N ASP A 372 -15.14 20.92 0.00
CA ASP A 372 -14.46 19.63 -0.12
C ASP A 372 -14.61 18.74 1.12
N ASP A 373 -15.16 19.26 2.23
CA ASP A 373 -15.63 18.48 3.38
C ASP A 373 -17.17 18.56 3.50
N PRO A 374 -17.92 17.97 2.56
CA PRO A 374 -19.37 18.01 2.61
C PRO A 374 -19.91 17.25 3.84
N PRO A 375 -21.01 17.72 4.48
CA PRO A 375 -21.60 17.07 5.66
C PRO A 375 -21.92 15.57 5.48
N ALA A 376 -22.19 15.14 4.25
CA ALA A 376 -22.46 13.73 3.91
C ALA A 376 -21.27 12.79 4.13
N LEU A 377 -20.05 13.33 4.29
CA LEU A 377 -18.84 12.55 4.57
C LEU A 377 -18.44 12.58 6.06
N HIS A 378 -19.28 13.14 6.93
CA HIS A 378 -19.11 13.03 8.36
C HIS A 378 -19.25 11.57 8.83
N GLY A 379 -18.43 11.15 9.80
CA GLY A 379 -18.39 9.78 10.32
C GLY A 379 -17.76 8.74 9.39
N ARG A 380 -17.31 9.15 8.19
CA ARG A 380 -16.55 8.29 7.27
C ARG A 380 -15.17 7.98 7.83
N ALA A 381 -14.65 6.80 7.51
CA ALA A 381 -13.25 6.48 7.80
C ALA A 381 -12.30 7.34 6.95
N PHE A 382 -11.18 7.76 7.53
CA PHE A 382 -10.19 8.58 6.82
C PHE A 382 -9.49 7.82 5.70
N GLY A 383 -9.17 6.54 5.91
CA GLY A 383 -8.38 5.78 4.95
C GLY A 383 -8.00 4.41 5.49
N MET A 384 -6.95 3.79 4.97
CA MET A 384 -5.95 4.32 4.05
C MET A 384 -6.49 4.69 2.65
N GLY A 385 -5.69 5.44 1.89
CA GLY A 385 -5.95 5.84 0.52
C GLY A 385 -5.47 4.83 -0.53
N PRO A 386 -5.64 5.11 -1.83
CA PRO A 386 -5.11 4.29 -2.92
C PRO A 386 -3.61 4.04 -2.78
N ARG A 387 -3.09 3.01 -3.46
CA ARG A 387 -1.63 2.80 -3.44
C ARG A 387 -0.91 3.89 -4.20
N VAL A 388 0.25 4.26 -3.69
CA VAL A 388 1.21 5.15 -4.33
C VAL A 388 2.58 4.48 -4.35
N PRO A 389 3.48 4.83 -5.29
CA PRO A 389 4.81 4.25 -5.31
C PRO A 389 5.58 4.44 -4.00
N MET A 390 6.34 3.41 -3.62
CA MET A 390 7.41 3.50 -2.62
C MET A 390 8.60 2.69 -3.11
N LEU A 391 9.63 3.41 -3.57
CA LEU A 391 10.92 2.87 -3.98
C LEU A 391 11.89 3.00 -2.81
N VAL A 392 12.38 1.86 -2.34
CA VAL A 392 13.37 1.78 -1.25
C VAL A 392 14.74 1.60 -1.89
N VAL A 393 15.50 2.69 -2.05
CA VAL A 393 16.77 2.73 -2.78
C VAL A 393 17.93 2.78 -1.78
N SER A 394 18.68 1.69 -1.68
CA SER A 394 19.74 1.55 -0.67
C SER A 394 20.68 0.38 -1.00
N PRO A 395 21.94 0.40 -0.51
CA PRO A 395 22.80 -0.79 -0.59
C PRO A 395 22.20 -2.07 0.03
N TRP A 396 21.27 -1.93 0.98
CA TRP A 396 20.56 -3.06 1.62
C TRP A 396 19.28 -3.52 0.88
N SER A 397 18.83 -2.84 -0.17
CA SER A 397 17.56 -3.15 -0.85
C SER A 397 17.75 -3.60 -2.31
N ARG A 398 19.00 -3.87 -2.71
CA ARG A 398 19.41 -4.24 -4.08
C ARG A 398 18.82 -5.58 -4.53
N GLY A 399 18.58 -5.71 -5.83
CA GLY A 399 18.26 -6.98 -6.48
C GLY A 399 16.83 -7.12 -7.00
N GLY A 400 16.10 -6.02 -7.20
CA GLY A 400 14.77 -6.08 -7.83
C GLY A 400 13.75 -6.85 -6.99
N TRP A 401 13.46 -6.35 -5.79
CA TRP A 401 12.53 -6.98 -4.86
C TRP A 401 11.16 -6.31 -4.89
N VAL A 402 10.11 -7.07 -4.59
CA VAL A 402 8.77 -6.57 -4.24
C VAL A 402 8.49 -6.83 -2.77
N ASN A 403 7.96 -5.82 -2.10
CA ASN A 403 7.45 -5.95 -0.74
C ASN A 403 5.95 -5.69 -0.69
N SER A 404 5.19 -6.71 -0.30
CA SER A 404 3.72 -6.68 -0.23
C SER A 404 3.20 -6.59 1.21
N GLN A 405 4.03 -6.15 2.17
CA GLN A 405 3.55 -5.70 3.47
C GLN A 405 2.80 -4.37 3.29
N VAL A 406 1.71 -4.22 4.04
CA VAL A 406 0.91 -3.01 4.04
C VAL A 406 1.72 -1.90 4.71
N PHE A 407 1.82 -0.76 4.04
CA PHE A 407 2.46 0.44 4.55
C PHE A 407 1.60 1.65 4.21
N ASP A 408 1.71 2.71 5.01
CA ASP A 408 1.32 4.08 4.63
C ASP A 408 2.47 5.07 4.93
N HIS A 409 2.23 6.38 4.81
CA HIS A 409 3.24 7.40 5.09
C HIS A 409 3.75 7.40 6.53
N THR A 410 2.97 6.92 7.49
CA THR A 410 3.45 6.77 8.88
C THR A 410 4.53 5.70 9.00
N SER A 411 4.62 4.77 8.04
CA SER A 411 5.68 3.74 7.99
C SER A 411 7.08 4.35 7.86
N VAL A 412 7.21 5.52 7.23
CA VAL A 412 8.47 6.27 7.16
C VAL A 412 8.89 6.74 8.55
N ILE A 413 7.96 7.30 9.32
CA ILE A 413 8.19 7.66 10.72
C ILE A 413 8.58 6.41 11.51
N ARG A 414 7.83 5.31 11.38
CA ARG A 414 8.11 4.05 12.09
C ARG A 414 9.48 3.46 11.77
N PHE A 415 9.96 3.58 10.54
CA PHE A 415 11.34 3.23 10.18
C PHE A 415 12.35 4.06 10.98
N LEU A 416 12.12 5.37 11.09
CA LEU A 416 12.94 6.28 11.89
C LEU A 416 12.82 5.99 13.40
N GLU A 417 11.63 5.60 13.91
CA GLU A 417 11.46 5.14 15.30
C GLU A 417 12.33 3.91 15.57
N ALA A 418 12.24 2.90 14.69
CA ALA A 418 12.98 1.65 14.81
C ALA A 418 14.49 1.90 14.73
N ARG A 419 14.92 2.88 13.92
CA ARG A 419 16.33 3.22 13.75
C ARG A 419 16.88 4.07 14.89
N PHE A 420 16.19 5.12 15.31
CA PHE A 420 16.72 6.16 16.20
C PHE A 420 16.12 6.16 17.60
N GLY A 421 15.11 5.32 17.87
CA GLY A 421 14.48 5.20 19.18
C GLY A 421 13.57 6.38 19.55
N VAL A 422 13.15 7.19 18.58
CA VAL A 422 12.30 8.38 18.79
C VAL A 422 10.87 8.06 18.43
N ALA A 423 9.99 7.87 19.42
CA ALA A 423 8.59 7.52 19.22
C ALA A 423 7.69 8.71 18.81
N GLU A 424 6.72 8.44 17.94
CA GLU A 424 5.67 9.34 17.45
C GLU A 424 4.30 8.95 18.02
N PRO A 425 3.89 9.49 19.18
CA PRO A 425 2.62 9.14 19.82
C PRO A 425 1.37 9.56 19.03
N ASN A 426 1.51 10.38 17.97
CA ASN A 426 0.38 10.78 17.14
C ASN A 426 -0.14 9.66 16.24
N ILE A 427 0.66 8.63 15.93
CA ILE A 427 0.21 7.49 15.11
C ILE A 427 -0.76 6.65 15.95
N SER A 428 -1.98 6.48 15.45
CA SER A 428 -3.05 5.73 16.11
C SER A 428 -2.70 4.26 16.36
N ALA A 429 -3.41 3.64 17.30
CA ALA A 429 -3.27 2.21 17.60
C ALA A 429 -3.57 1.35 16.37
N TRP A 430 -4.61 1.69 15.60
CA TRP A 430 -4.98 0.98 14.38
C TRP A 430 -3.88 1.03 13.31
N ARG A 431 -3.35 2.22 12.99
CA ARG A 431 -2.27 2.35 12.00
C ARG A 431 -1.01 1.61 12.45
N ARG A 432 -0.63 1.70 13.73
CA ARG A 432 0.51 0.93 14.28
C ARG A 432 0.32 -0.59 14.19
N ALA A 433 -0.92 -1.07 14.27
CA ALA A 433 -1.18 -2.49 14.13
C ALA A 433 -1.11 -2.95 12.66
N VAL A 434 -1.59 -2.14 11.72
CA VAL A 434 -1.82 -2.54 10.32
C VAL A 434 -0.66 -2.17 9.37
N ALA A 435 -0.15 -0.94 9.41
CA ALA A 435 0.98 -0.52 8.57
C ALA A 435 2.30 -1.01 9.18
N GLY A 436 3.23 -1.49 8.36
CA GLY A 436 4.58 -1.87 8.80
C GLY A 436 5.50 -0.68 9.07
N ASP A 437 6.78 -0.96 9.35
CA ASP A 437 7.84 0.01 9.64
C ASP A 437 8.93 0.06 8.54
N LEU A 438 8.61 -0.44 7.35
CA LEU A 438 9.48 -0.58 6.17
C LEU A 438 10.71 -1.49 6.35
N THR A 439 11.00 -2.06 7.53
CA THR A 439 12.25 -2.82 7.71
C THR A 439 12.30 -4.11 6.89
N SER A 440 11.14 -4.70 6.58
CA SER A 440 11.04 -5.89 5.71
C SER A 440 11.45 -5.62 4.26
N ALA A 441 11.57 -4.34 3.86
CA ALA A 441 12.05 -3.94 2.53
C ALA A 441 13.59 -4.06 2.38
N PHE A 442 14.32 -4.33 3.45
CA PHE A 442 15.79 -4.39 3.46
C PHE A 442 16.34 -5.79 3.75
N ASP A 443 17.62 -5.99 3.42
CA ASP A 443 18.45 -7.14 3.74
C ASP A 443 19.63 -6.70 4.63
N PHE A 444 19.35 -6.38 5.89
CA PHE A 444 20.42 -5.91 6.80
C PHE A 444 21.42 -7.02 7.11
N ALA A 445 20.95 -8.25 7.30
CA ALA A 445 21.78 -9.40 7.68
C ALA A 445 22.61 -9.96 6.52
N GLY A 446 22.22 -9.73 5.26
CA GLY A 446 22.86 -10.36 4.11
C GLY A 446 22.41 -11.80 3.89
N ASP A 447 21.22 -12.15 4.36
CA ASP A 447 20.69 -13.52 4.41
C ASP A 447 19.58 -13.78 3.38
N ARG A 448 19.21 -12.77 2.57
CA ARG A 448 18.27 -12.99 1.47
C ARG A 448 18.77 -14.11 0.56
N ALA A 449 17.85 -14.99 0.18
CA ALA A 449 18.14 -16.09 -0.71
C ALA A 449 18.75 -15.59 -2.03
N ALA A 450 19.56 -16.45 -2.66
CA ALA A 450 20.11 -16.16 -3.98
C ALA A 450 18.99 -15.78 -4.96
N LEU A 451 19.27 -14.79 -5.81
CA LEU A 451 18.35 -14.38 -6.87
C LEU A 451 18.02 -15.60 -7.74
N HIS A 452 16.73 -15.84 -7.97
CA HIS A 452 16.27 -16.88 -8.88
C HIS A 452 16.70 -16.53 -10.31
N ALA A 453 17.50 -17.38 -10.95
CA ALA A 453 18.13 -17.08 -12.24
C ALA A 453 17.13 -16.70 -13.34
N ASP A 454 15.93 -17.30 -13.32
CA ASP A 454 14.89 -17.09 -14.32
C ASP A 454 13.82 -16.06 -13.89
N SER A 455 13.97 -15.39 -12.74
CA SER A 455 13.01 -14.38 -12.30
C SER A 455 13.58 -12.98 -12.39
N VAL A 456 12.82 -12.07 -12.99
CA VAL A 456 13.13 -10.63 -13.06
C VAL A 456 12.79 -9.89 -11.76
N ARG A 457 12.06 -10.52 -10.83
CA ARG A 457 11.70 -9.94 -9.52
C ARG A 457 11.64 -10.99 -8.41
N HIS A 458 11.93 -10.58 -7.18
CA HIS A 458 11.86 -11.46 -6.00
C HIS A 458 10.92 -10.89 -4.94
N ALA A 459 10.29 -11.73 -4.12
CA ALA A 459 9.38 -11.31 -3.07
C ALA A 459 10.08 -11.29 -1.70
N CYS A 460 9.95 -10.19 -0.96
CA CYS A 460 10.45 -10.06 0.40
C CYS A 460 9.80 -11.10 1.35
N ALA A 461 10.47 -11.35 2.48
CA ALA A 461 9.88 -12.04 3.61
C ALA A 461 8.90 -11.10 4.33
N LEU A 462 7.70 -11.58 4.65
CA LEU A 462 6.60 -10.81 5.20
C LEU A 462 6.08 -11.43 6.51
N PRO A 463 5.56 -10.63 7.45
CA PRO A 463 5.16 -11.08 8.79
C PRO A 463 3.76 -11.74 8.88
N TYR A 464 3.10 -12.00 7.75
CA TYR A 464 1.73 -12.47 7.73
C TYR A 464 1.61 -13.98 7.97
N ALA A 465 0.62 -14.36 8.76
CA ALA A 465 0.09 -15.71 8.81
C ALA A 465 -1.40 -15.58 9.09
N LEU A 466 -2.23 -15.77 8.05
CA LEU A 466 -3.67 -15.55 8.10
C LEU A 466 -4.44 -16.84 7.89
N GLU A 467 -5.52 -16.99 8.65
CA GLU A 467 -6.47 -18.08 8.51
C GLU A 467 -7.89 -17.52 8.44
N ALA A 468 -8.69 -18.10 7.55
CA ALA A 468 -10.11 -17.81 7.44
C ALA A 468 -10.83 -19.12 7.15
N VAL A 469 -11.77 -19.49 8.03
CA VAL A 469 -12.56 -20.71 7.95
C VAL A 469 -14.03 -20.32 7.95
N GLY A 470 -14.81 -20.95 7.09
CA GLY A 470 -16.26 -20.76 7.04
C GLY A 470 -17.03 -22.02 7.39
N ARG A 471 -18.14 -21.89 8.11
CA ARG A 471 -19.05 -22.99 8.49
C ARG A 471 -20.49 -22.52 8.54
N MET A 472 -21.42 -23.37 8.13
CA MET A 472 -22.85 -23.14 8.39
C MET A 472 -23.13 -23.20 9.89
N THR A 473 -23.96 -22.30 10.41
CA THR A 473 -24.41 -22.35 11.81
C THR A 473 -25.53 -23.37 12.01
N ALA A 474 -25.71 -23.81 13.25
CA ALA A 474 -26.69 -24.85 13.58
C ALA A 474 -28.16 -24.44 13.33
N ASP A 475 -28.44 -23.13 13.24
CA ASP A 475 -29.76 -22.61 12.88
C ASP A 475 -30.08 -22.79 11.38
N GLY A 476 -29.07 -23.06 10.53
CA GLY A 476 -29.21 -23.12 9.08
C GLY A 476 -29.48 -21.77 8.41
N GLU A 477 -29.41 -20.66 9.14
CA GLU A 477 -29.74 -19.31 8.65
C GLU A 477 -28.52 -18.41 8.46
N HIS A 478 -27.36 -18.79 9.00
CA HIS A 478 -26.13 -18.01 8.90
C HIS A 478 -24.93 -18.85 8.45
N TYR A 479 -24.09 -18.24 7.61
CA TYR A 479 -22.75 -18.73 7.33
C TYR A 479 -21.74 -17.96 8.18
N ARG A 480 -21.10 -18.63 9.14
CA ARG A 480 -20.11 -18.04 10.04
C ARG A 480 -18.72 -18.06 9.42
N LEU A 481 -18.05 -16.91 9.43
CA LEU A 481 -16.62 -16.80 9.16
C LEU A 481 -15.85 -16.62 10.47
N THR A 482 -14.79 -17.41 10.63
CA THR A 482 -13.80 -17.27 11.70
C THR A 482 -12.49 -16.84 11.08
N PHE A 483 -11.92 -15.74 11.55
CA PHE A 483 -10.62 -15.24 11.16
C PHE A 483 -9.61 -15.38 12.29
N ARG A 484 -8.38 -15.76 11.95
CA ARG A 484 -7.27 -15.81 12.91
C ARG A 484 -6.01 -15.24 12.28
N ASN A 485 -5.23 -14.56 13.10
CA ASN A 485 -3.95 -14.00 12.69
C ASN A 485 -2.85 -14.48 13.64
N PRO A 486 -2.32 -15.70 13.47
CA PRO A 486 -1.13 -16.14 14.19
C PRO A 486 0.16 -15.36 13.83
N GLY A 487 0.11 -14.47 12.84
CA GLY A 487 1.21 -13.60 12.46
C GLY A 487 1.55 -12.54 13.50
N THR A 488 2.61 -11.77 13.24
CA THR A 488 3.17 -10.79 14.19
C THR A 488 2.74 -9.35 13.93
N VAL A 489 1.98 -9.10 12.87
CA VAL A 489 1.40 -7.79 12.54
C VAL A 489 -0.11 -7.93 12.32
N GLY A 490 -0.86 -6.86 12.55
CA GLY A 490 -2.28 -6.82 12.23
C GLY A 490 -2.54 -6.87 10.73
N ALA A 491 -3.74 -7.32 10.35
CA ALA A 491 -4.17 -7.35 8.96
C ALA A 491 -5.63 -6.89 8.83
N VAL A 492 -5.92 -6.31 7.66
CA VAL A 492 -7.29 -5.97 7.25
C VAL A 492 -7.76 -6.97 6.20
N LEU A 493 -8.95 -7.54 6.40
CA LEU A 493 -9.62 -8.39 5.43
C LEU A 493 -10.88 -7.69 4.90
N HIS A 494 -11.09 -7.74 3.59
CA HIS A 494 -12.29 -7.24 2.92
C HIS A 494 -13.15 -8.44 2.50
N VAL A 495 -14.41 -8.47 2.91
CA VAL A 495 -15.36 -9.52 2.53
C VAL A 495 -16.52 -8.91 1.73
N TYR A 496 -16.53 -9.20 0.43
CA TYR A 496 -17.57 -8.80 -0.51
C TYR A 496 -18.64 -9.88 -0.54
N ASP A 497 -19.90 -9.46 -0.43
CA ASP A 497 -21.05 -10.32 -0.71
C ASP A 497 -21.37 -10.22 -2.20
N ARG A 498 -21.03 -11.26 -2.96
CA ARG A 498 -21.26 -11.28 -4.40
C ARG A 498 -22.73 -11.33 -4.80
N LEU A 499 -23.61 -11.66 -3.85
CA LEU A 499 -25.06 -11.63 -4.05
C LEU A 499 -25.65 -10.24 -3.75
N ALA A 500 -24.86 -9.33 -3.16
CA ALA A 500 -25.28 -8.00 -2.75
C ALA A 500 -24.19 -6.93 -2.99
N LEU A 501 -23.64 -6.88 -4.21
CA LEU A 501 -22.50 -6.01 -4.57
C LEU A 501 -22.79 -4.50 -4.51
N GLU A 502 -24.04 -4.07 -4.30
CA GLU A 502 -24.33 -2.67 -3.93
C GLU A 502 -23.86 -2.32 -2.52
N ARG A 503 -23.68 -3.31 -1.63
CA ARG A 503 -23.24 -3.08 -0.26
C ARG A 503 -21.73 -2.92 -0.22
N ALA A 504 -21.27 -2.08 0.70
CA ALA A 504 -19.84 -1.98 0.97
C ALA A 504 -19.32 -3.33 1.47
N PRO A 505 -18.08 -3.73 1.14
CA PRO A 505 -17.48 -4.94 1.72
C PRO A 505 -17.42 -4.78 3.24
N ARG A 506 -17.72 -5.86 3.98
CA ARG A 506 -17.42 -5.85 5.41
C ARG A 506 -15.91 -5.90 5.60
N ARG A 507 -15.38 -5.08 6.50
CA ARG A 507 -13.95 -5.00 6.80
C ARG A 507 -13.64 -5.55 8.19
N TYR A 508 -12.58 -6.34 8.29
CA TYR A 508 -12.16 -6.94 9.55
C TYR A 508 -10.72 -6.57 9.85
N THR A 509 -10.46 -5.88 10.95
CA THR A 509 -9.10 -5.67 11.46
C THR A 509 -8.79 -6.71 12.52
N ILE A 510 -7.81 -7.56 12.25
CA ILE A 510 -7.40 -8.64 13.15
C ILE A 510 -5.96 -8.36 13.59
N GLY A 511 -5.80 -7.97 14.85
CA GLY A 511 -4.50 -7.74 15.46
C GLY A 511 -3.63 -9.00 15.49
N ALA A 512 -2.33 -8.84 15.74
CA ALA A 512 -1.41 -9.95 15.89
C ALA A 512 -1.85 -10.90 17.00
N GLY A 513 -1.82 -12.21 16.74
CA GLY A 513 -2.30 -13.26 17.65
C GLY A 513 -3.81 -13.30 17.87
N ALA A 514 -4.59 -12.41 17.24
CA ALA A 514 -6.01 -12.26 17.53
C ALA A 514 -6.91 -13.18 16.70
N ARG A 515 -8.19 -13.21 17.09
CA ARG A 515 -9.27 -13.94 16.43
C ARG A 515 -10.53 -13.09 16.37
N LEU A 516 -11.28 -13.21 15.28
CA LEU A 516 -12.63 -12.66 15.13
C LEU A 516 -13.59 -13.71 14.55
N ASP A 517 -14.86 -13.59 14.89
CA ASP A 517 -15.94 -14.40 14.34
C ASP A 517 -17.08 -13.46 13.92
N ASP A 518 -17.66 -13.67 12.74
CA ASP A 518 -18.84 -12.94 12.29
C ASP A 518 -19.80 -13.86 11.50
N GLY A 519 -21.09 -13.54 11.55
CA GLY A 519 -22.16 -14.27 10.87
C GLY A 519 -22.65 -13.54 9.62
N TRP A 520 -22.81 -14.29 8.55
CA TRP A 520 -23.47 -13.83 7.33
C TRP A 520 -24.84 -14.46 7.22
N ARG A 521 -25.88 -13.63 7.27
CA ARG A 521 -27.24 -14.11 7.02
C ARG A 521 -27.35 -14.51 5.55
N LEU A 522 -27.95 -15.68 5.31
CA LEU A 522 -28.26 -16.15 3.96
C LEU A 522 -29.29 -15.23 3.29
N ASP A 523 -29.31 -15.21 1.96
CA ASP A 523 -30.33 -14.46 1.20
C ASP A 523 -31.72 -15.13 1.27
N ALA A 524 -32.69 -14.60 0.53
CA ALA A 524 -34.06 -15.10 0.55
C ALA A 524 -34.18 -16.53 -0.02
N GLU A 525 -33.25 -16.93 -0.88
CA GLU A 525 -33.11 -18.25 -1.47
C GLU A 525 -32.26 -19.20 -0.60
N GLY A 526 -31.74 -18.71 0.52
CA GLY A 526 -30.88 -19.46 1.42
C GLY A 526 -29.44 -19.60 0.93
N ALA A 527 -28.97 -18.73 0.03
CA ALA A 527 -27.65 -18.76 -0.57
C ALA A 527 -26.66 -17.75 0.03
N TYR A 528 -25.37 -17.97 -0.22
CA TYR A 528 -24.28 -17.04 0.07
C TYR A 528 -23.14 -17.20 -0.96
N ASP A 529 -22.44 -16.10 -1.26
CA ASP A 529 -21.21 -16.10 -2.05
C ASP A 529 -20.26 -14.99 -1.56
N LEU A 530 -19.36 -15.36 -0.66
CA LEU A 530 -18.47 -14.43 0.04
C LEU A 530 -17.08 -14.47 -0.60
N TRP A 531 -16.64 -13.32 -1.10
CA TRP A 531 -15.32 -13.11 -1.70
C TRP A 531 -14.44 -12.31 -0.75
N LEU A 532 -13.38 -12.94 -0.25
CA LEU A 532 -12.50 -12.39 0.76
C LEU A 532 -11.13 -12.06 0.18
N LEU A 533 -10.67 -10.84 0.43
CA LEU A 533 -9.33 -10.35 0.11
C LEU A 533 -8.56 -9.98 1.38
N GLY A 534 -7.28 -10.33 1.41
CA GLY A 534 -6.31 -9.92 2.42
C GLY A 534 -4.95 -9.55 1.81
N PRO A 535 -3.96 -9.19 2.64
CA PRO A 535 -2.62 -8.85 2.16
C PRO A 535 -1.89 -10.09 1.62
N ASP A 536 -0.78 -9.87 0.89
CA ASP A 536 0.12 -10.91 0.36
C ASP A 536 -0.61 -12.04 -0.43
N GLY A 537 -1.58 -11.64 -1.26
CA GLY A 537 -2.36 -12.56 -2.10
C GLY A 537 -3.28 -13.51 -1.31
N PHE A 538 -3.51 -13.28 -0.02
CA PHE A 538 -4.45 -14.06 0.77
C PHE A 538 -5.88 -13.87 0.23
N HIS A 539 -6.47 -14.94 -0.31
CA HIS A 539 -7.82 -14.90 -0.86
C HIS A 539 -8.63 -16.13 -0.45
N ARG A 540 -9.91 -15.92 -0.15
CA ARG A 540 -10.88 -16.99 0.08
C ARG A 540 -12.16 -16.70 -0.67
N ARG A 541 -12.80 -17.73 -1.22
CA ARG A 541 -14.20 -17.67 -1.64
C ARG A 541 -14.98 -18.77 -0.94
N PHE A 542 -16.10 -18.40 -0.33
CA PHE A 542 -17.05 -19.33 0.25
C PHE A 542 -18.40 -19.17 -0.47
N ARG A 543 -18.79 -20.17 -1.25
CA ARG A 543 -20.08 -20.23 -1.95
C ARG A 543 -20.88 -21.43 -1.48
N GLY A 544 -22.18 -21.27 -1.29
CA GLY A 544 -23.07 -22.36 -0.93
C GLY A 544 -24.49 -21.89 -0.66
N ASP A 545 -25.30 -22.80 -0.13
CA ASP A 545 -26.64 -22.53 0.36
C ASP A 545 -26.93 -23.30 1.65
N ALA A 546 -28.12 -23.12 2.22
CA ALA A 546 -28.56 -23.77 3.46
C ALA A 546 -28.56 -25.31 3.38
N ARG A 547 -28.61 -25.90 2.16
CA ARG A 547 -28.68 -27.35 1.95
C ARG A 547 -27.30 -27.97 1.92
N ASP A 548 -26.38 -27.36 1.16
CA ASP A 548 -25.07 -27.96 0.87
C ASP A 548 -23.99 -27.56 1.88
N ALA A 549 -24.07 -26.34 2.43
CA ALA A 549 -22.96 -25.73 3.15
C ALA A 549 -22.63 -26.36 4.51
N GLY A 550 -23.56 -27.11 5.10
CA GLY A 550 -23.34 -27.88 6.31
C GLY A 550 -22.72 -29.26 6.07
N LEU A 551 -22.71 -29.75 4.82
CA LEU A 551 -22.35 -31.14 4.50
C LEU A 551 -20.85 -31.34 4.25
N LEU A 552 -20.17 -30.34 3.70
CA LEU A 552 -18.74 -30.41 3.42
C LEU A 552 -18.01 -29.18 3.97
N GLU A 553 -16.92 -29.41 4.67
CA GLU A 553 -15.99 -28.36 5.09
C GLU A 553 -14.63 -28.56 4.44
N ALA A 554 -13.99 -27.45 4.07
CA ALA A 554 -12.62 -27.42 3.55
C ALA A 554 -11.77 -26.47 4.39
N GLN A 555 -10.71 -26.99 5.00
CA GLN A 555 -9.78 -26.24 5.83
C GLN A 555 -8.36 -26.43 5.30
N LEU A 556 -7.64 -25.33 5.12
CA LEU A 556 -6.28 -25.36 4.58
C LEU A 556 -5.31 -24.80 5.60
N VAL A 557 -4.22 -25.54 5.82
CA VAL A 557 -3.12 -25.13 6.70
C VAL A 557 -1.81 -25.22 5.89
N PRO A 558 -1.02 -24.14 5.81
CA PRO A 558 0.33 -24.21 5.26
C PRO A 558 1.23 -25.15 6.10
N VAL A 559 2.08 -25.92 5.42
CA VAL A 559 3.06 -26.82 6.01
C VAL A 559 4.42 -26.60 5.35
N SER A 560 5.50 -27.12 5.94
CA SER A 560 6.86 -26.88 5.44
C SER A 560 7.10 -27.28 3.98
N SER A 561 6.32 -28.23 3.46
CA SER A 561 6.44 -28.76 2.08
C SER A 561 5.27 -28.37 1.17
N GLY A 562 4.47 -27.35 1.51
CA GLY A 562 3.30 -26.94 0.73
C GLY A 562 2.09 -26.61 1.59
N VAL A 563 0.92 -27.11 1.21
CA VAL A 563 -0.32 -26.97 1.98
C VAL A 563 -0.97 -28.32 2.24
N ARG A 564 -1.70 -28.39 3.35
CA ARG A 564 -2.56 -29.51 3.69
C ARG A 564 -4.01 -29.05 3.66
N LEU A 565 -4.80 -29.66 2.78
CA LEU A 565 -6.23 -29.45 2.67
C LEU A 565 -6.96 -30.58 3.39
N ARG A 566 -7.63 -30.26 4.49
CA ARG A 566 -8.52 -31.17 5.21
C ARG A 566 -9.95 -30.97 4.74
N LEU A 567 -10.53 -32.04 4.22
CA LEU A 567 -11.94 -32.14 3.82
C LEU A 567 -12.68 -32.92 4.90
N VAL A 568 -13.82 -32.41 5.37
CA VAL A 568 -14.65 -33.08 6.39
C VAL A 568 -16.06 -33.18 5.85
N ASN A 569 -16.57 -34.40 5.72
CA ASN A 569 -17.92 -34.69 5.30
C ASN A 569 -18.78 -34.92 6.54
N HIS A 570 -19.73 -34.03 6.79
CA HIS A 570 -20.70 -34.12 7.88
C HIS A 570 -22.01 -34.79 7.46
N GLY A 571 -22.14 -35.14 6.18
CA GLY A 571 -23.28 -35.88 5.65
C GLY A 571 -23.22 -37.38 5.94
N ASP A 572 -24.30 -38.06 5.54
CA ASP A 572 -24.56 -39.48 5.73
C ASP A 572 -24.16 -40.34 4.52
N THR A 573 -23.74 -39.72 3.42
CA THR A 573 -23.31 -40.39 2.18
C THR A 573 -21.87 -40.00 1.82
N PRO A 574 -21.09 -40.90 1.20
CA PRO A 574 -19.76 -40.55 0.70
C PRO A 574 -19.83 -39.46 -0.38
N LEU A 575 -18.93 -38.49 -0.31
CA LEU A 575 -18.87 -37.36 -1.25
C LEU A 575 -17.62 -37.48 -2.16
N PRO A 576 -17.79 -37.55 -3.49
CA PRO A 576 -16.72 -37.30 -4.44
C PRO A 576 -16.42 -35.80 -4.50
N VAL A 577 -15.22 -35.41 -4.08
CA VAL A 577 -14.75 -34.03 -3.99
C VAL A 577 -13.62 -33.80 -5.00
N GLN A 578 -13.85 -32.90 -5.94
CA GLN A 578 -12.86 -32.46 -6.92
C GLN A 578 -12.07 -31.28 -6.35
N VAL A 579 -10.75 -31.35 -6.43
CA VAL A 579 -9.84 -30.26 -6.07
C VAL A 579 -8.92 -29.97 -7.24
N GLU A 580 -8.83 -28.71 -7.65
CA GLU A 580 -7.99 -28.28 -8.76
C GLU A 580 -7.14 -27.07 -8.38
N SER A 581 -5.90 -27.06 -8.87
CA SER A 581 -5.02 -25.90 -8.76
C SER A 581 -5.30 -24.90 -9.89
N ARG A 582 -5.38 -23.61 -9.54
CA ARG A 582 -5.47 -22.46 -10.44
C ARG A 582 -4.12 -21.75 -10.63
N MET A 583 -3.02 -22.41 -10.25
CA MET A 583 -1.65 -21.93 -10.46
C MET A 583 -1.13 -22.21 -11.88
N GLY A 584 -1.87 -22.96 -12.71
CA GLY A 584 -1.42 -23.33 -14.06
C GLY A 584 -0.48 -24.53 -14.12
N ASP A 585 -0.28 -25.23 -13.00
CA ASP A 585 0.57 -26.43 -12.88
C ASP A 585 -0.14 -27.74 -13.26
N GLY A 586 -1.43 -27.68 -13.62
CA GLY A 586 -2.23 -28.83 -14.01
C GLY A 586 -2.59 -29.78 -12.85
N TRP A 587 -2.29 -29.42 -11.60
CA TRP A 587 -2.55 -30.28 -10.45
C TRP A 587 -4.06 -30.43 -10.20
N ARG A 588 -4.51 -31.69 -10.07
CA ARG A 588 -5.91 -32.05 -9.76
C ARG A 588 -5.95 -33.28 -8.87
N ALA A 589 -6.96 -33.36 -8.02
CA ALA A 589 -7.24 -34.51 -7.17
C ALA A 589 -8.75 -34.80 -7.10
N MET A 590 -9.09 -36.08 -6.99
CA MET A 590 -10.44 -36.55 -6.68
C MET A 590 -10.41 -37.29 -5.35
N ALA A 591 -11.06 -36.75 -4.34
CA ALA A 591 -11.14 -37.31 -2.99
C ALA A 591 -12.52 -37.91 -2.72
N HIS A 592 -12.58 -39.16 -2.28
CA HIS A 592 -13.84 -39.80 -1.87
C HIS A 592 -13.96 -39.76 -0.35
N VAL A 593 -14.55 -38.68 0.17
CA VAL A 593 -14.66 -38.44 1.62
C VAL A 593 -15.84 -39.23 2.16
N GLN A 594 -15.58 -40.24 3.00
CA GLN A 594 -16.61 -41.10 3.58
C GLN A 594 -17.61 -40.29 4.42
N ALA A 595 -18.84 -40.79 4.54
CA ALA A 595 -19.87 -40.22 5.41
C ALA A 595 -19.35 -40.05 6.86
N GLY A 596 -19.59 -38.89 7.47
CA GLY A 596 -19.05 -38.53 8.79
C GLY A 596 -17.51 -38.50 8.90
N GLY A 597 -16.81 -38.66 7.77
CA GLY A 597 -15.37 -38.86 7.72
C GLY A 597 -14.59 -37.60 7.36
N ALA A 598 -13.26 -37.72 7.41
CA ALA A 598 -12.35 -36.67 6.94
C ALA A 598 -11.25 -37.28 6.07
N LEU A 599 -10.76 -36.50 5.10
CA LEU A 599 -9.64 -36.85 4.24
C LEU A 599 -8.69 -35.66 4.14
N GLU A 600 -7.39 -35.92 4.15
CA GLU A 600 -6.36 -34.90 3.93
C GLU A 600 -5.69 -35.07 2.57
N LEU A 601 -5.60 -33.98 1.82
CA LEU A 601 -4.83 -33.87 0.59
C LEU A 601 -3.59 -33.01 0.85
N LYS A 602 -2.48 -33.40 0.24
CA LYS A 602 -1.25 -32.60 0.22
C LYS A 602 -1.08 -32.00 -1.17
N TYR A 603 -0.74 -30.73 -1.21
CA TYR A 603 -0.39 -30.03 -2.43
C TYR A 603 0.90 -29.25 -2.18
N ALA A 604 1.91 -29.44 -3.03
CA ALA A 604 3.22 -28.83 -2.84
C ALA A 604 3.20 -27.31 -3.09
N GLY A 605 2.22 -26.81 -3.85
CA GLY A 605 2.21 -25.45 -4.38
C GLY A 605 2.99 -25.33 -5.68
N CYS A 606 2.99 -24.12 -6.22
CA CYS A 606 3.79 -23.70 -7.36
C CYS A 606 4.62 -22.48 -6.90
N GLU A 607 5.95 -22.61 -6.89
CA GLU A 607 6.87 -21.53 -6.51
C GLU A 607 6.57 -20.87 -5.14
N GLY A 608 6.09 -21.65 -4.17
CA GLY A 608 5.73 -21.15 -2.84
C GLY A 608 4.34 -20.54 -2.73
N TRP A 609 3.50 -20.67 -3.76
CA TRP A 609 2.12 -20.20 -3.82
C TRP A 609 1.12 -21.34 -4.01
N TYR A 610 -0.14 -21.10 -3.62
CA TYR A 610 -1.25 -22.02 -3.86
C TYR A 610 -2.52 -21.25 -4.25
N ASP A 611 -3.37 -21.88 -5.07
CA ASP A 611 -4.73 -21.43 -5.37
C ASP A 611 -5.57 -22.67 -5.70
N LEU A 612 -6.28 -23.20 -4.69
CA LEU A 612 -7.05 -24.43 -4.79
C LEU A 612 -8.55 -24.13 -4.89
N GLU A 613 -9.20 -24.67 -5.91
CA GLU A 613 -10.66 -24.69 -6.03
C GLU A 613 -11.20 -26.06 -5.63
N VAL A 614 -12.22 -26.07 -4.78
CA VAL A 614 -12.86 -27.28 -4.24
C VAL A 614 -14.34 -27.27 -4.61
N GLY A 615 -14.81 -28.34 -5.24
CA GLY A 615 -16.22 -28.62 -5.50
C GLY A 615 -16.55 -30.07 -5.18
N ALA A 616 -17.84 -30.38 -4.98
CA ALA A 616 -18.28 -31.74 -4.66
C ALA A 616 -19.43 -32.17 -5.53
N GLN A 617 -19.34 -33.38 -6.08
CA GLN A 617 -20.42 -33.99 -6.84
C GLN A 617 -21.61 -34.24 -5.91
N GLY A 618 -22.80 -33.81 -6.33
CA GLY A 618 -24.01 -33.87 -5.52
C GLY A 618 -24.25 -32.65 -4.64
N LEU A 619 -23.28 -31.72 -4.53
CA LEU A 619 -23.41 -30.44 -3.82
C LEU A 619 -23.17 -29.27 -4.79
N PRO A 620 -24.10 -28.99 -5.73
CA PRO A 620 -23.88 -28.02 -6.80
C PRO A 620 -23.76 -26.56 -6.32
N ALA A 621 -24.24 -26.22 -5.12
CA ALA A 621 -24.07 -24.89 -4.56
C ALA A 621 -22.71 -24.74 -3.87
N PHE A 622 -22.13 -25.82 -3.34
CA PHE A 622 -20.88 -25.78 -2.60
C PHE A 622 -19.68 -25.44 -3.50
N GLY A 623 -18.95 -24.39 -3.13
CA GLY A 623 -17.66 -24.07 -3.73
C GLY A 623 -16.72 -23.40 -2.74
N ARG A 624 -15.44 -23.78 -2.77
CA ARG A 624 -14.37 -23.09 -2.01
C ARG A 624 -13.24 -22.73 -2.96
N ARG A 625 -12.70 -21.51 -2.83
CA ARG A 625 -11.42 -21.14 -3.43
C ARG A 625 -10.48 -20.68 -2.33
N LEU A 626 -9.30 -21.25 -2.23
CA LEU A 626 -8.34 -21.03 -1.15
C LEU A 626 -6.99 -20.69 -1.78
N ALA A 627 -6.55 -19.43 -1.68
CA ALA A 627 -5.30 -18.98 -2.29
C ALA A 627 -4.41 -18.17 -1.34
N GLY A 628 -3.11 -18.17 -1.61
CA GLY A 628 -2.13 -17.36 -0.89
C GLY A 628 -0.71 -17.92 -0.98
N ARG A 629 0.18 -17.34 -0.18
CA ARG A 629 1.58 -17.76 -0.06
C ARG A 629 1.75 -18.83 1.02
N ILE A 630 2.59 -19.84 0.75
CA ILE A 630 2.82 -20.98 1.66
C ILE A 630 3.63 -20.57 2.88
N ASN A 631 4.70 -19.80 2.69
CA ASN A 631 5.56 -19.35 3.77
C ASN A 631 5.94 -17.89 3.54
N ALA A 632 5.06 -16.99 3.97
CA ALA A 632 5.27 -15.54 3.85
C ALA A 632 6.55 -15.09 4.58
N GLY A 633 6.90 -15.74 5.70
CA GLY A 633 8.09 -15.41 6.50
C GLY A 633 9.45 -15.70 5.84
N LYS A 634 9.48 -16.17 4.60
CA LYS A 634 10.72 -16.38 3.82
C LYS A 634 10.65 -15.61 2.51
N SER A 635 11.79 -15.08 2.08
CA SER A 635 11.96 -14.54 0.73
C SER A 635 11.65 -15.61 -0.32
N GLY A 636 11.14 -15.20 -1.48
CA GLY A 636 10.79 -16.10 -2.57
C GLY A 636 10.62 -15.36 -3.90
N VAL A 637 9.74 -15.85 -4.76
CA VAL A 637 9.30 -15.14 -5.97
C VAL A 637 7.87 -14.62 -5.78
N PRO A 638 7.46 -13.56 -6.50
CA PRO A 638 6.06 -13.13 -6.57
C PRO A 638 5.15 -14.27 -7.05
N ASP A 639 3.83 -14.11 -6.92
CA ASP A 639 2.88 -15.05 -7.50
C ASP A 639 3.22 -15.26 -8.99
N PRO A 640 3.47 -16.50 -9.46
CA PRO A 640 3.91 -16.78 -10.82
C PRO A 640 3.03 -16.16 -11.91
N ARG A 641 1.74 -15.93 -11.63
CA ARG A 641 0.79 -15.31 -12.57
C ARG A 641 1.07 -13.81 -12.77
N LEU A 642 1.75 -13.16 -11.84
CA LEU A 642 2.16 -11.76 -11.92
C LEU A 642 3.48 -11.59 -12.70
N CYS A 643 4.29 -12.64 -12.82
CA CYS A 643 5.64 -12.56 -13.37
C CYS A 643 5.70 -12.21 -14.87
N GLN A 644 4.58 -12.29 -15.59
CA GLN A 644 4.50 -11.83 -16.99
C GLN A 644 4.15 -10.35 -17.12
N GLY A 645 3.72 -9.69 -16.04
CA GLY A 645 3.16 -8.34 -16.09
C GLY A 645 1.80 -8.33 -16.77
N ALA A 646 1.34 -7.14 -17.17
CA ALA A 646 0.10 -6.97 -17.91
C ALA A 646 0.30 -6.01 -19.09
N GLU A 647 -0.28 -6.36 -20.24
CA GLU A 647 -0.35 -5.46 -21.38
C GLU A 647 -1.47 -4.44 -21.18
N LEU A 648 -1.17 -3.17 -21.46
CA LEU A 648 -2.18 -2.12 -21.52
C LEU A 648 -2.77 -2.04 -22.93
N PRO A 649 -4.11 -2.06 -23.07
CA PRO A 649 -4.75 -1.77 -24.34
C PRO A 649 -4.40 -0.34 -24.78
N LEU A 650 -4.32 -0.14 -26.09
CA LEU A 650 -4.11 1.17 -26.71
C LEU A 650 -5.31 2.09 -26.53
#